data_AF-M3XLK4-F1
#
_entry.id   AF-M3XLK4-F1
#
_cell.length_a   1.000
_cell.length_b   1.000
_cell.length_c   1.000
_cell.angle_alpha   90.00
_cell.angle_beta   90.00
_cell.angle_gamma   90.00
#
_symmetry.space_group_name_H-M   'P 1'
#
loop_
_entity.id
_entity.type
_entity.pdbx_description
1 polymer ?
#
loop_
_entity_poly.entity_id
_entity_poly.type
_entity_poly.pdbx_seq_one_letter_code
_entity_poly.pdbx_strand_id
1 'polypeptide(L)'
;MAENDDDKDNFESPESKPAVKAKSGKGKPSSASSPMKDERHSGKKSAGSNRGTSGGKRKSKTPVKREEEMLPSGVITDTGEEIFPLVLTSKTQEIFQCRVDEDVTQDSLYKLLKKEDILHDMKTRAAISDFHPVKQLVINYPGEELLLVFDRDFKYGQNFYLVGSEASKETILHPPEILTEREEGDEGSLDAYVYKPIEPRPWICLGSEQEVEEELVEERPWKIKYMFSRVRKEFGAPINFTDRNASLEKDSYLECPSYEDKSFNIKQMEKDIAVQVVPLLQEACTQTKWAYPRNACIQYIPREFTDKEKEDCMKSKNFKDFINHVALRCEIALQQNEIMDAFFDDWKALAGEERTFGGKSDTLLKEYQSFTDLHYSKEKTVSWVDWHPVYPGIIAVAVTERLSFEEKINLSSRLLLTPSLILIWSFTDPIHPELLLECPNDIFCFKFCPSDPNIIAGGCVNGQLVLWDISGYAERLSHAKIGGGRNLADKANIFDEINEEDISATPLIRYCAVSSIEFGHKTAITDLHWLPDYYEITRMGIPHENKSGVCVQLVTCAPDCSVLFWDIRQPKIIPISMQDKKKHEEKQLDNPHGVPNTFKHLDLTWKPFIKVSLSRIGTSGEYSPLTISIRDGHLSHGSSDKTQNQTAVEKQDRGVSYSSLRVPSPKHLKQLEGISTSFYIGTEDGELVYSDWKMEKDSDTGKLFSMKPSLRFLIHDGVVHTVQRSPFFQDIILTVGGWTLAIWKEGVTTGPILQACCYQKRYTAGYWSLSRAGVFFIGKEDGSIDIWDLLEKTHECSQTQNISTSAITAIRPWIFSSKQHILAVADDFGTLHVLEIPWTLRHPSSNEKSSIQYYFEREIQHLEYFEERKIFRAKEKREMEAEEQRKKTLPIPPEISPEQMEKEECKEYQNYLALEREILIQLGLVSEAD
;
A
#
# COMPACT_ATOMS: atom_id res chain seq x y z
N MET A 1 -37.79 -16.01 -58.54
CA MET A 1 -38.65 -16.96 -59.30
C MET A 1 -38.19 -18.35 -58.91
N ALA A 2 -39.14 -19.16 -58.44
CA ALA A 2 -39.23 -20.63 -58.33
C ALA A 2 -38.05 -21.45 -58.93
N GLU A 3 -37.69 -22.66 -58.49
CA GLU A 3 -38.18 -23.66 -57.53
C GLU A 3 -37.18 -24.84 -57.63
N ASN A 4 -37.10 -25.63 -56.57
CA ASN A 4 -37.07 -27.11 -56.53
C ASN A 4 -35.97 -27.95 -57.21
N ASP A 5 -35.37 -28.75 -56.32
CA ASP A 5 -35.38 -30.22 -56.29
C ASP A 5 -34.52 -31.08 -57.23
N ASP A 6 -33.80 -31.96 -56.53
CA ASP A 6 -33.71 -33.41 -56.71
C ASP A 6 -32.83 -34.02 -57.82
N ASP A 7 -31.71 -34.56 -57.32
CA ASP A 7 -31.43 -36.00 -57.22
C ASP A 7 -31.31 -36.86 -58.49
N LYS A 8 -30.12 -37.47 -58.58
CA LYS A 8 -29.80 -38.85 -59.05
C LYS A 8 -29.89 -39.09 -60.58
N ASP A 9 -28.98 -39.80 -61.24
CA ASP A 9 -28.24 -41.01 -60.89
C ASP A 9 -27.17 -41.32 -61.97
N ASN A 10 -26.38 -42.36 -61.70
CA ASN A 10 -25.62 -43.24 -62.61
C ASN A 10 -24.10 -43.03 -62.73
N PHE A 11 -23.30 -43.93 -62.12
CA PHE A 11 -22.91 -45.27 -62.59
C PHE A 11 -22.07 -45.23 -63.88
N GLU A 12 -20.79 -45.59 -63.77
CA GLU A 12 -20.25 -46.83 -64.35
C GLU A 12 -18.72 -46.90 -64.18
N SER A 13 -18.27 -48.02 -63.62
CA SER A 13 -16.89 -48.51 -63.72
C SER A 13 -16.69 -49.30 -65.01
N PRO A 14 -15.47 -49.32 -65.57
CA PRO A 14 -15.01 -50.54 -66.23
C PRO A 14 -13.58 -50.98 -65.86
N GLU A 15 -13.38 -52.26 -66.11
CA GLU A 15 -12.25 -53.15 -65.86
C GLU A 15 -10.94 -52.75 -66.58
N SER A 16 -9.78 -53.22 -66.06
CA SER A 16 -8.95 -54.24 -66.73
C SER A 16 -7.52 -54.36 -66.14
N LYS A 17 -7.07 -55.63 -66.09
CA LYS A 17 -5.77 -56.21 -65.69
C LYS A 17 -4.61 -55.80 -66.64
N PRO A 18 -3.29 -55.97 -66.32
CA PRO A 18 -2.69 -57.27 -65.99
C PRO A 18 -1.47 -57.33 -65.04
N ALA A 19 -1.10 -58.59 -64.75
CA ALA A 19 -0.13 -59.13 -63.80
C ALA A 19 1.33 -59.16 -64.31
N VAL A 20 2.25 -59.56 -63.40
CA VAL A 20 3.58 -60.26 -63.55
C VAL A 20 4.48 -59.75 -62.39
N LYS A 21 5.23 -60.50 -61.55
CA LYS A 21 5.75 -61.89 -61.51
C LYS A 21 6.16 -62.24 -60.06
N ALA A 22 6.19 -63.54 -59.76
CA ALA A 22 6.53 -64.17 -58.49
C ALA A 22 8.04 -64.30 -58.21
N LYS A 23 8.41 -64.52 -56.92
CA LYS A 23 9.49 -65.42 -56.50
C LYS A 23 9.19 -66.03 -55.13
N SER A 24 9.42 -67.35 -55.05
CA SER A 24 9.18 -68.25 -53.91
C SER A 24 10.51 -68.73 -53.31
N GLY A 25 10.48 -69.11 -52.02
CA GLY A 25 11.58 -69.82 -51.36
C GLY A 25 11.16 -70.38 -49.99
N LYS A 26 11.03 -71.71 -49.90
CA LYS A 26 10.82 -72.60 -48.73
C LYS A 26 12.04 -72.49 -47.75
N GLY A 27 12.07 -72.84 -46.47
CA GLY A 27 11.19 -73.56 -45.53
C GLY A 27 11.95 -74.69 -44.75
N LYS A 28 12.17 -74.51 -43.42
CA LYS A 28 12.23 -75.50 -42.28
C LYS A 28 13.45 -76.48 -42.11
N PRO A 29 13.61 -77.26 -40.97
CA PRO A 29 13.42 -77.03 -39.49
C PRO A 29 14.39 -77.84 -38.55
N SER A 30 14.28 -77.71 -37.19
CA SER A 30 14.60 -78.76 -36.15
C SER A 30 14.15 -78.30 -34.73
N SER A 31 13.17 -78.90 -34.03
CA SER A 31 13.20 -80.02 -33.03
C SER A 31 14.19 -79.81 -31.85
N ALA A 32 13.93 -80.02 -30.55
CA ALA A 32 12.90 -80.74 -29.78
C ALA A 32 12.96 -80.43 -28.24
N SER A 33 11.87 -80.80 -27.54
CA SER A 33 11.75 -81.43 -26.19
C SER A 33 12.11 -80.75 -24.86
N SER A 34 11.10 -80.73 -23.97
CA SER A 34 11.03 -80.48 -22.51
C SER A 34 11.77 -81.53 -21.64
N PRO A 35 11.83 -81.42 -20.28
CA PRO A 35 10.70 -81.85 -19.41
C PRO A 35 10.47 -81.09 -18.07
N MET A 36 9.32 -81.42 -17.47
CA MET A 36 8.64 -80.95 -16.23
C MET A 36 9.32 -81.29 -14.89
N LYS A 37 8.90 -80.64 -13.78
CA LYS A 37 8.10 -81.26 -12.68
C LYS A 37 7.87 -80.36 -11.44
N ASP A 38 6.58 -80.26 -11.08
CA ASP A 38 5.91 -80.46 -9.78
C ASP A 38 6.37 -79.73 -8.49
N GLU A 39 5.54 -79.31 -7.52
CA GLU A 39 4.10 -79.06 -7.34
C GLU A 39 3.90 -78.64 -5.85
N ARG A 40 2.76 -78.01 -5.51
CA ARG A 40 2.03 -77.94 -4.20
C ARG A 40 2.14 -76.69 -3.30
N HIS A 41 1.16 -75.79 -3.51
CA HIS A 41 -0.02 -75.48 -2.64
C HIS A 41 0.05 -75.75 -1.11
N SER A 42 -0.60 -75.01 -0.20
CA SER A 42 -1.80 -74.15 -0.23
C SER A 42 -1.90 -73.38 1.10
N GLY A 43 -2.72 -72.33 1.15
CA GLY A 43 -3.29 -71.81 2.39
C GLY A 43 -4.81 -71.91 2.36
N LYS A 44 -5.46 -72.06 3.51
CA LYS A 44 -6.85 -71.63 3.71
C LYS A 44 -7.23 -71.46 5.19
N LYS A 45 -8.06 -70.44 5.39
CA LYS A 45 -8.73 -69.99 6.62
C LYS A 45 -9.91 -70.91 7.00
N SER A 46 -10.28 -70.93 8.28
CA SER A 46 -11.68 -70.77 8.73
C SER A 46 -11.78 -70.57 10.24
N ALA A 47 -12.82 -69.85 10.64
CA ALA A 47 -13.16 -69.44 12.00
C ALA A 47 -14.04 -70.49 12.72
N GLY A 48 -14.03 -70.47 14.06
CA GLY A 48 -14.96 -71.26 14.88
C GLY A 48 -14.76 -71.04 16.38
N SER A 49 -15.75 -70.42 17.00
CA SER A 49 -15.84 -70.05 18.43
C SER A 49 -15.83 -71.26 19.38
N ASN A 50 -15.26 -71.14 20.57
CA ASN A 50 -15.95 -71.57 21.80
C ASN A 50 -15.36 -71.00 23.10
N ARG A 51 -16.27 -70.68 24.03
CA ARG A 51 -16.04 -70.18 25.40
C ARG A 51 -15.47 -71.27 26.32
N GLY A 52 -14.68 -70.88 27.32
CA GLY A 52 -14.32 -71.73 28.46
C GLY A 52 -13.36 -71.09 29.46
N THR A 53 -13.90 -70.58 30.55
CA THR A 53 -13.25 -69.95 31.72
C THR A 53 -12.27 -70.85 32.48
N SER A 54 -11.16 -70.30 32.98
CA SER A 54 -10.71 -70.49 34.37
C SER A 54 -9.62 -69.48 34.76
N GLY A 55 -9.78 -68.88 35.94
CA GLY A 55 -8.85 -67.91 36.50
C GLY A 55 -7.74 -68.56 37.34
N GLY A 56 -6.59 -67.88 37.38
CA GLY A 56 -5.47 -68.19 38.27
C GLY A 56 -4.55 -66.98 38.40
N LYS A 57 -4.58 -66.32 39.58
CA LYS A 57 -3.75 -65.16 39.96
C LYS A 57 -2.25 -65.51 39.95
N ARG A 58 -1.38 -64.62 39.43
CA ARG A 58 -0.26 -63.99 40.17
C ARG A 58 0.59 -63.00 39.35
N LYS A 59 0.76 -61.81 39.95
CA LYS A 59 1.93 -60.91 39.97
C LYS A 59 2.35 -60.16 38.69
N SER A 60 1.87 -58.92 38.62
CA SER A 60 2.62 -57.67 38.41
C SER A 60 4.04 -57.76 37.83
N LYS A 61 4.15 -57.48 36.53
CA LYS A 61 5.24 -56.70 35.93
C LYS A 61 4.62 -55.79 34.87
N THR A 62 4.72 -54.49 35.10
CA THR A 62 4.44 -53.42 34.14
C THR A 62 5.31 -53.62 32.89
N PRO A 63 4.74 -53.73 31.68
CA PRO A 63 5.51 -53.60 30.46
C PRO A 63 5.50 -52.13 30.03
N VAL A 64 6.72 -51.61 29.85
CA VAL A 64 7.03 -50.38 29.13
C VAL A 64 6.32 -50.44 27.76
N LYS A 65 5.43 -49.48 27.50
CA LYS A 65 4.87 -49.27 26.15
C LYS A 65 6.03 -48.90 25.23
N ARG A 66 6.28 -49.74 24.23
CA ARG A 66 6.94 -49.34 22.99
C ARG A 66 6.04 -48.32 22.33
N GLU A 67 6.55 -47.12 22.12
CA GLU A 67 5.96 -46.17 21.17
C GLU A 67 5.94 -46.85 19.80
N GLU A 68 4.75 -46.95 19.22
CA GLU A 68 4.59 -47.21 17.80
C GLU A 68 5.16 -45.98 17.08
N GLU A 69 6.25 -46.15 16.32
CA GLU A 69 6.75 -45.14 15.41
C GLU A 69 5.62 -44.81 14.41
N MET A 70 5.00 -43.64 14.58
CA MET A 70 4.09 -43.09 13.58
C MET A 70 4.91 -42.72 12.35
N LEU A 71 4.54 -43.28 11.19
CA LEU A 71 5.05 -42.85 9.89
C LEU A 71 4.66 -41.38 9.66
N PRO A 72 5.58 -40.50 9.20
CA PRO A 72 5.19 -39.17 8.76
C PRO A 72 4.30 -39.29 7.52
N SER A 73 3.07 -38.81 7.60
CA SER A 73 2.13 -38.76 6.47
C SER A 73 2.70 -37.85 5.37
N GLY A 74 3.04 -38.42 4.22
CA GLY A 74 3.42 -37.66 3.02
C GLY A 74 2.25 -36.81 2.52
N VAL A 75 2.55 -35.63 1.99
CA VAL A 75 1.54 -34.77 1.34
C VAL A 75 1.46 -35.20 -0.12
N ILE A 76 0.32 -35.79 -0.51
CA ILE A 76 0.02 -36.09 -1.90
C ILE A 76 -0.61 -34.83 -2.49
N THR A 77 0.03 -34.22 -3.48
CA THR A 77 -0.53 -33.08 -4.21
C THR A 77 -1.65 -33.53 -5.16
N ASP A 78 -2.53 -32.62 -5.59
CA ASP A 78 -3.55 -32.89 -6.61
C ASP A 78 -2.95 -33.36 -7.97
N THR A 79 -1.64 -33.20 -8.16
CA THR A 79 -0.86 -33.69 -9.31
C THR A 79 -0.29 -35.11 -9.12
N GLY A 80 -0.50 -35.75 -7.97
CA GLY A 80 -0.03 -37.10 -7.67
C GLY A 80 1.45 -37.19 -7.27
N GLU A 81 2.07 -36.09 -6.88
CA GLU A 81 3.47 -36.05 -6.44
C GLU A 81 3.58 -36.45 -4.97
N GLU A 82 4.40 -37.47 -4.68
CA GLU A 82 4.73 -37.87 -3.30
C GLU A 82 5.88 -37.00 -2.78
N ILE A 83 5.53 -35.95 -2.04
CA ILE A 83 6.49 -34.96 -1.53
C ILE A 83 6.62 -35.08 0.00
N PHE A 84 7.87 -35.06 0.48
CA PHE A 84 8.20 -35.16 1.90
C PHE A 84 8.99 -33.94 2.37
N PRO A 85 8.38 -33.02 3.12
CA PRO A 85 9.08 -31.85 3.66
C PRO A 85 10.15 -32.27 4.68
N LEU A 86 11.31 -31.61 4.63
CA LEU A 86 12.48 -31.82 5.47
C LEU A 86 13.12 -30.50 5.92
N VAL A 87 13.58 -30.46 7.17
CA VAL A 87 14.46 -29.40 7.68
C VAL A 87 15.88 -29.94 7.76
N LEU A 88 16.81 -29.35 6.99
CA LEU A 88 18.22 -29.72 7.03
C LEU A 88 19.02 -28.70 7.86
N THR A 89 19.76 -29.16 8.85
CA THR A 89 20.66 -28.33 9.67
C THR A 89 21.91 -27.90 8.87
N SER A 90 22.56 -26.81 9.25
CA SER A 90 23.74 -26.28 8.55
C SER A 90 24.86 -27.31 8.38
N LYS A 91 25.06 -28.22 9.35
CA LYS A 91 26.04 -29.31 9.25
C LYS A 91 25.65 -30.36 8.21
N THR A 92 24.36 -30.68 8.08
CA THR A 92 23.89 -31.62 7.05
C THR A 92 23.93 -30.99 5.67
N GLN A 93 23.64 -29.69 5.57
CA GLN A 93 23.81 -28.93 4.32
C GLN A 93 25.27 -28.90 3.86
N GLU A 94 26.23 -28.81 4.78
CA GLU A 94 27.67 -28.93 4.48
C GLU A 94 28.07 -30.32 3.96
N ILE A 95 27.58 -31.38 4.61
CA ILE A 95 27.93 -32.76 4.26
C ILE A 95 27.44 -33.12 2.87
N PHE A 96 26.21 -32.71 2.53
CA PHE A 96 25.59 -32.99 1.23
C PHE A 96 25.78 -31.86 0.21
N GLN A 97 26.56 -30.81 0.56
CA GLN A 97 26.84 -29.64 -0.28
C GLN A 97 25.55 -29.03 -0.86
N CYS A 98 24.54 -28.80 -0.01
CA CYS A 98 23.26 -28.19 -0.40
C CYS A 98 23.01 -26.90 0.39
N ARG A 99 24.07 -26.08 0.58
CA ARG A 99 23.95 -24.80 1.28
C ARG A 99 23.11 -23.82 0.47
N VAL A 100 22.15 -23.19 1.15
CA VAL A 100 21.31 -22.13 0.60
C VAL A 100 22.19 -20.96 0.16
N ASP A 101 21.95 -20.41 -1.03
CA ASP A 101 22.68 -19.29 -1.67
C ASP A 101 24.11 -19.58 -2.15
N GLU A 102 24.70 -20.75 -1.85
CA GLU A 102 26.00 -21.21 -2.39
C GLU A 102 25.84 -22.36 -3.40
N ASP A 103 25.26 -23.49 -2.97
CA ASP A 103 25.13 -24.70 -3.80
C ASP A 103 23.73 -24.85 -4.44
N VAL A 104 22.72 -24.22 -3.83
CA VAL A 104 21.34 -24.14 -4.35
C VAL A 104 21.02 -22.67 -4.53
N THR A 105 21.02 -22.21 -5.79
CA THR A 105 20.91 -20.79 -6.18
C THR A 105 19.59 -20.52 -6.90
N GLN A 106 19.29 -19.25 -7.22
CA GLN A 106 18.06 -18.85 -7.93
C GLN A 106 17.88 -19.57 -9.28
N ASP A 107 18.97 -19.99 -9.93
CA ASP A 107 18.95 -20.65 -11.24
C ASP A 107 18.95 -22.19 -11.15
N SER A 108 19.24 -22.78 -9.98
CA SER A 108 19.29 -24.24 -9.76
C SER A 108 18.71 -24.58 -8.38
N LEU A 109 17.39 -24.76 -8.33
CA LEU A 109 16.62 -24.93 -7.10
C LEU A 109 16.66 -26.36 -6.51
N TYR A 110 17.31 -27.31 -7.18
CA TYR A 110 17.31 -28.72 -6.78
C TYR A 110 18.70 -29.36 -6.84
N LYS A 111 18.88 -30.43 -6.05
CA LYS A 111 20.11 -31.23 -6.01
C LYS A 111 19.79 -32.73 -5.95
N LEU A 112 20.57 -33.52 -6.71
CA LEU A 112 20.51 -34.98 -6.68
C LEU A 112 21.46 -35.52 -5.60
N LEU A 113 20.92 -36.36 -4.71
CA LEU A 113 21.66 -37.01 -3.62
C LEU A 113 21.67 -38.52 -3.83
N LYS A 114 22.82 -39.15 -3.70
CA LYS A 114 22.92 -40.61 -3.78
C LYS A 114 22.30 -41.26 -2.54
N LYS A 115 21.51 -42.30 -2.76
CA LYS A 115 20.89 -43.11 -1.71
C LYS A 115 21.93 -43.69 -0.75
N GLU A 116 23.09 -44.11 -1.27
CA GLU A 116 24.19 -44.67 -0.48
C GLU A 116 24.77 -43.68 0.52
N ASP A 117 24.91 -42.40 0.13
CA ASP A 117 25.47 -41.35 0.98
C ASP A 117 24.51 -40.99 2.12
N ILE A 118 23.21 -40.93 1.84
CA ILE A 118 22.16 -40.72 2.86
C ILE A 118 22.11 -41.90 3.85
N LEU A 119 22.22 -43.13 3.36
CA LEU A 119 22.28 -44.33 4.21
C LEU A 119 23.58 -44.38 5.05
N HIS A 120 24.70 -43.92 4.51
CA HIS A 120 25.97 -43.85 5.23
C HIS A 120 25.95 -42.78 6.33
N ASP A 121 25.36 -41.62 6.05
CA ASP A 121 25.19 -40.56 7.02
C ASP A 121 24.27 -40.99 8.18
N MET A 122 23.15 -41.66 7.89
CA MET A 122 22.27 -42.24 8.91
C MET A 122 22.96 -43.32 9.75
N LYS A 123 23.91 -44.08 9.18
CA LYS A 123 24.70 -45.06 9.96
C LYS A 123 25.71 -44.37 10.88
N THR A 124 26.26 -43.24 10.46
CA THR A 124 27.32 -42.52 11.18
C THR A 124 26.76 -41.62 12.28
N ARG A 125 25.63 -40.93 12.02
CA ARG A 125 24.99 -39.98 12.93
C ARG A 125 23.71 -40.50 13.61
N ALA A 126 23.21 -41.69 13.23
CA ALA A 126 22.05 -42.36 13.83
C ALA A 126 20.79 -41.45 13.96
N ALA A 127 20.35 -41.14 15.18
CA ALA A 127 19.17 -40.29 15.43
C ALA A 127 19.45 -38.78 15.27
N ILE A 128 20.71 -38.38 15.05
CA ILE A 128 21.14 -36.99 14.86
C ILE A 128 21.14 -36.61 13.37
N SER A 129 20.92 -37.58 12.47
CA SER A 129 20.79 -37.32 11.04
C SER A 129 19.41 -36.73 10.72
N ASP A 130 19.38 -35.60 10.01
CA ASP A 130 18.13 -34.92 9.62
C ASP A 130 17.26 -35.78 8.66
N PHE A 131 17.86 -36.78 7.99
CA PHE A 131 17.16 -37.77 7.16
C PHE A 131 16.54 -38.95 7.94
N HIS A 132 16.72 -39.01 9.27
CA HIS A 132 16.19 -40.10 10.08
C HIS A 132 14.66 -40.27 10.00
N PRO A 133 13.83 -39.21 9.98
CA PRO A 133 12.38 -39.33 9.88
C PRO A 133 11.91 -39.97 8.55
N VAL A 134 12.68 -39.81 7.47
CA VAL A 134 12.38 -40.37 6.14
C VAL A 134 13.17 -41.66 5.83
N LYS A 135 13.78 -42.28 6.85
CA LYS A 135 14.63 -43.47 6.68
C LYS A 135 13.93 -44.62 5.95
N GLN A 136 12.69 -44.93 6.31
CA GLN A 136 11.92 -46.00 5.65
C GLN A 136 11.65 -45.69 4.18
N LEU A 137 11.43 -44.42 3.86
CA LEU A 137 11.23 -43.95 2.49
C LEU A 137 12.50 -44.07 1.65
N VAL A 138 13.64 -43.61 2.18
CA VAL A 138 14.93 -43.71 1.47
C VAL A 138 15.31 -45.18 1.23
N ILE A 139 15.04 -46.08 2.18
CA ILE A 139 15.28 -47.52 2.01
C ILE A 139 14.39 -48.10 0.91
N ASN A 140 13.10 -47.75 0.91
CA ASN A 140 12.10 -48.29 -0.02
C ASN A 140 12.13 -47.63 -1.41
N TYR A 141 12.86 -46.51 -1.57
CA TYR A 141 12.98 -45.81 -2.86
C TYR A 141 13.66 -46.70 -3.91
N PRO A 142 13.07 -46.89 -5.10
CA PRO A 142 13.58 -47.83 -6.11
C PRO A 142 14.86 -47.35 -6.83
N GLY A 143 15.09 -46.04 -6.91
CA GLY A 143 16.24 -45.44 -7.61
C GLY A 143 17.51 -45.29 -6.77
N GLU A 144 18.64 -45.04 -7.44
CA GLU A 144 19.95 -44.81 -6.79
C GLU A 144 20.15 -43.37 -6.31
N GLU A 145 19.41 -42.42 -6.88
CA GLU A 145 19.52 -40.98 -6.58
C GLU A 145 18.15 -40.37 -6.25
N LEU A 146 18.07 -39.65 -5.14
CA LEU A 146 16.87 -38.92 -4.71
C LEU A 146 17.01 -37.42 -5.01
N LEU A 147 15.91 -36.78 -5.39
CA LEU A 147 15.87 -35.35 -5.68
C LEU A 147 15.48 -34.57 -4.43
N LEU A 148 16.39 -33.71 -3.98
CA LEU A 148 16.17 -32.73 -2.91
C LEU A 148 15.92 -31.37 -3.55
N VAL A 149 14.80 -30.73 -3.23
CA VAL A 149 14.45 -29.40 -3.76
C VAL A 149 14.38 -28.40 -2.61
N PHE A 150 14.88 -27.19 -2.84
CA PHE A 150 14.76 -26.08 -1.90
C PHE A 150 13.43 -25.35 -2.10
N ASP A 151 12.62 -25.30 -1.05
CA ASP A 151 11.28 -24.69 -1.08
C ASP A 151 11.37 -23.22 -0.67
N ARG A 152 11.72 -22.35 -1.62
CA ARG A 152 11.86 -20.91 -1.37
C ARG A 152 10.55 -20.27 -0.88
N ASP A 153 9.43 -20.72 -1.42
CA ASP A 153 8.12 -20.11 -1.17
C ASP A 153 7.39 -20.77 0.02
N PHE A 154 8.04 -21.71 0.72
CA PHE A 154 7.47 -22.48 1.82
C PHE A 154 6.12 -23.13 1.47
N LYS A 155 5.95 -23.59 0.22
CA LYS A 155 4.70 -24.19 -0.26
C LYS A 155 4.31 -25.42 0.58
N TYR A 156 5.29 -26.15 1.09
CA TYR A 156 5.11 -27.33 1.95
C TYR A 156 5.57 -27.11 3.40
N GLY A 157 5.82 -25.86 3.79
CA GLY A 157 6.04 -25.44 5.19
C GLY A 157 7.40 -25.77 5.80
N GLN A 158 8.35 -26.32 5.05
CA GLN A 158 9.74 -26.57 5.50
C GLN A 158 10.74 -26.16 4.42
N ASN A 159 12.00 -25.90 4.81
CA ASN A 159 13.02 -25.31 3.93
C ASN A 159 13.42 -26.20 2.73
N PHE A 160 13.31 -27.51 2.86
CA PHE A 160 13.57 -28.47 1.78
C PHE A 160 12.43 -29.47 1.67
N TYR A 161 12.29 -30.12 0.52
CA TYR A 161 11.51 -31.33 0.40
C TYR A 161 12.21 -32.39 -0.45
N LEU A 162 11.94 -33.65 -0.14
CA LEU A 162 12.44 -34.81 -0.84
C LEU A 162 11.33 -35.43 -1.69
N VAL A 163 11.65 -35.74 -2.93
CA VAL A 163 10.72 -36.38 -3.86
C VAL A 163 10.78 -37.90 -3.67
N GLY A 164 9.66 -38.49 -3.25
CA GLY A 164 9.56 -39.91 -2.87
C GLY A 164 9.31 -40.87 -4.04
N SER A 165 8.96 -40.37 -5.22
CA SER A 165 8.67 -41.18 -6.42
C SER A 165 9.60 -40.86 -7.58
N GLU A 166 10.03 -41.88 -8.31
CA GLU A 166 10.85 -41.75 -9.52
C GLU A 166 10.08 -41.04 -10.65
N ALA A 167 8.75 -41.21 -10.72
CA ALA A 167 7.91 -40.53 -11.71
C ALA A 167 7.85 -39.00 -11.49
N SER A 168 7.75 -38.58 -10.22
CA SER A 168 7.72 -37.16 -9.85
C SER A 168 9.09 -36.50 -10.02
N LYS A 169 10.18 -37.24 -9.79
CA LYS A 169 11.56 -36.78 -10.05
C LYS A 169 11.75 -36.42 -11.53
N GLU A 170 11.35 -37.29 -12.45
CA GLU A 170 11.51 -37.07 -13.90
C GLU A 170 10.67 -35.89 -14.43
N THR A 171 9.49 -35.64 -13.84
CA THR A 171 8.62 -34.52 -14.24
C THR A 171 9.20 -33.16 -13.85
N ILE A 172 9.88 -33.08 -12.70
CA ILE A 172 10.54 -31.85 -12.23
C ILE A 172 11.83 -31.59 -13.02
N LEU A 173 12.59 -32.63 -13.38
CA LEU A 173 13.82 -32.51 -14.16
C LEU A 173 13.57 -32.16 -15.64
N HIS A 174 12.43 -32.58 -16.19
CA HIS A 174 12.03 -32.30 -17.57
C HIS A 174 10.62 -31.68 -17.62
N PRO A 175 10.49 -30.37 -17.33
CA PRO A 175 9.23 -29.67 -17.46
C PRO A 175 8.77 -29.70 -18.94
N PRO A 176 7.49 -29.96 -19.23
CA PRO A 176 6.98 -29.85 -20.60
C PRO A 176 7.05 -28.38 -21.07
N GLU A 177 7.65 -28.12 -22.23
CA GLU A 177 7.66 -26.79 -22.86
C GLU A 177 6.22 -26.34 -23.17
N ILE A 178 5.77 -25.29 -22.46
CA ILE A 178 4.52 -24.57 -22.74
C ILE A 178 4.90 -23.22 -23.33
N LEU A 179 4.54 -23.00 -24.59
CA LEU A 179 4.65 -21.71 -25.27
C LEU A 179 3.82 -20.66 -24.54
N THR A 180 4.44 -19.53 -24.26
CA THR A 180 3.87 -18.35 -23.61
C THR A 180 2.74 -17.74 -24.44
N GLU A 181 1.55 -17.59 -23.85
CA GLU A 181 0.54 -16.64 -24.31
C GLU A 181 0.51 -15.43 -23.37
N ARG A 182 0.90 -14.27 -23.89
CA ARG A 182 0.36 -12.98 -23.45
C ARG A 182 -0.89 -12.72 -24.28
N GLU A 183 -1.90 -12.25 -23.58
CA GLU A 183 -3.23 -11.83 -24.01
C GLU A 183 -3.25 -11.14 -25.38
N GLU A 184 -4.04 -11.66 -26.31
CA GLU A 184 -5.22 -11.00 -26.89
C GLU A 184 -5.93 -12.00 -27.83
N GLY A 185 -7.27 -12.00 -27.78
CA GLY A 185 -8.10 -13.09 -28.31
C GLY A 185 -8.11 -13.23 -29.83
N ASP A 186 -8.16 -14.47 -30.29
CA ASP A 186 -8.86 -14.85 -31.53
C ASP A 186 -9.25 -16.34 -31.50
N GLU A 187 -10.30 -16.68 -32.25
CA GLU A 187 -11.00 -17.95 -32.24
C GLU A 187 -10.17 -19.16 -32.74
N GLY A 188 -10.36 -20.32 -32.09
CA GLY A 188 -10.44 -21.63 -32.75
C GLY A 188 -9.14 -22.41 -33.03
N SER A 189 -8.85 -23.42 -32.20
CA SER A 189 -8.41 -24.75 -32.68
C SER A 189 -8.47 -25.82 -31.58
N LEU A 190 -9.25 -26.87 -31.83
CA LEU A 190 -9.34 -28.10 -31.06
C LEU A 190 -8.14 -29.00 -31.39
N ASP A 191 -7.05 -28.94 -30.62
CA ASP A 191 -5.92 -29.86 -30.79
C ASP A 191 -5.97 -31.06 -29.82
N ALA A 192 -6.66 -32.09 -30.32
CA ALA A 192 -6.33 -33.52 -30.30
C ALA A 192 -5.60 -34.13 -29.08
N TYR A 193 -6.39 -34.79 -28.21
CA TYR A 193 -5.91 -35.78 -27.25
C TYR A 193 -5.31 -37.00 -27.97
N VAL A 194 -3.98 -37.20 -27.88
CA VAL A 194 -3.29 -38.39 -28.41
C VAL A 194 -3.30 -39.50 -27.36
N TYR A 195 -4.22 -40.45 -27.49
CA TYR A 195 -4.27 -41.67 -26.68
C TYR A 195 -3.05 -42.56 -26.97
N LYS A 196 -2.20 -42.81 -25.95
CA LYS A 196 -1.14 -43.82 -25.99
C LYS A 196 -1.70 -45.16 -25.46
N PRO A 197 -1.70 -46.25 -26.25
CA PRO A 197 -2.24 -47.53 -25.80
C PRO A 197 -1.39 -48.13 -24.66
N ILE A 198 -2.05 -48.81 -23.71
CA ILE A 198 -1.39 -49.58 -22.65
C ILE A 198 -0.72 -50.81 -23.29
N GLU A 199 0.59 -50.96 -23.07
CA GLU A 199 1.34 -52.13 -23.54
C GLU A 199 0.97 -53.39 -22.72
N PRO A 200 0.65 -54.52 -23.38
CA PRO A 200 0.25 -55.74 -22.68
C PRO A 200 1.45 -56.33 -21.92
N ARG A 201 1.32 -56.41 -20.60
CA ARG A 201 2.28 -57.11 -19.74
C ARG A 201 2.04 -58.63 -19.83
N PRO A 202 3.10 -59.46 -19.80
CA PRO A 202 2.95 -60.91 -19.86
C PRO A 202 2.19 -61.41 -18.63
N TRP A 203 1.30 -62.39 -18.87
CA TRP A 203 0.52 -63.05 -17.83
C TRP A 203 1.44 -63.84 -16.88
N ILE A 204 1.23 -63.68 -15.57
CA ILE A 204 2.01 -64.36 -14.53
C ILE A 204 1.09 -65.37 -13.83
N CYS A 205 1.40 -66.66 -13.98
CA CYS A 205 0.59 -67.75 -13.44
C CYS A 205 0.75 -67.86 -11.93
N LEU A 206 -0.37 -67.94 -11.21
CA LEU A 206 -0.43 -68.07 -9.75
C LEU A 206 -0.97 -69.45 -9.29
N GLY A 207 -0.77 -70.49 -10.11
CA GLY A 207 -0.88 -71.90 -9.72
C GLY A 207 -2.24 -72.59 -9.88
N SER A 208 -3.25 -71.95 -10.48
CA SER A 208 -4.60 -72.51 -10.68
C SER A 208 -4.86 -73.05 -12.11
N GLU A 209 -3.85 -73.05 -12.97
CA GLU A 209 -3.96 -73.43 -14.39
C GLU A 209 -4.17 -74.94 -14.62
N GLN A 210 -3.61 -75.78 -13.74
CA GLN A 210 -3.76 -77.24 -13.82
C GLN A 210 -5.20 -77.70 -13.56
N GLU A 211 -5.90 -77.09 -12.60
CA GLU A 211 -7.32 -77.42 -12.34
C GLU A 211 -8.22 -77.00 -13.52
N VAL A 212 -7.88 -75.90 -14.21
CA VAL A 212 -8.64 -75.40 -15.36
C VAL A 212 -8.41 -76.27 -16.61
N GLU A 213 -7.20 -76.78 -16.82
CA GLU A 213 -6.91 -77.72 -17.92
C GLU A 213 -7.55 -79.10 -17.69
N GLU A 214 -7.70 -79.55 -16.45
CA GLU A 214 -8.35 -80.82 -16.13
C GLU A 214 -9.89 -80.79 -16.32
N GLU A 215 -10.52 -79.62 -16.18
CA GLU A 215 -11.97 -79.45 -16.42
C GLU A 215 -12.33 -79.18 -17.90
N LEU A 216 -11.34 -79.06 -18.79
CA LEU A 216 -11.56 -78.70 -20.19
C LEU A 216 -12.07 -79.90 -21.01
N VAL A 217 -13.36 -79.89 -21.34
CA VAL A 217 -14.02 -80.93 -22.15
C VAL A 217 -13.70 -80.74 -23.65
N GLU A 218 -12.89 -81.65 -24.22
CA GLU A 218 -12.58 -81.63 -25.66
C GLU A 218 -13.72 -82.20 -26.52
N GLU A 219 -14.33 -81.36 -27.37
CA GLU A 219 -15.31 -81.80 -28.36
C GLU A 219 -14.62 -82.49 -29.57
N ARG A 220 -15.13 -83.67 -29.96
CA ARG A 220 -14.60 -84.46 -31.09
C ARG A 220 -14.95 -83.86 -32.47
N PRO A 221 -14.19 -84.18 -33.55
CA PRO A 221 -13.94 -83.26 -34.66
C PRO A 221 -14.97 -83.25 -35.80
N TRP A 222 -16.13 -83.88 -35.67
CA TRP A 222 -17.07 -84.00 -36.80
C TRP A 222 -18.40 -83.31 -36.51
N LYS A 223 -18.45 -82.00 -36.79
CA LYS A 223 -19.70 -81.25 -36.89
C LYS A 223 -20.00 -81.02 -38.38
N ILE A 224 -21.09 -81.60 -38.88
CA ILE A 224 -21.57 -81.39 -40.27
C ILE A 224 -22.29 -80.05 -40.31
N LYS A 225 -21.85 -79.14 -41.20
CA LYS A 225 -22.41 -77.80 -41.34
C LYS A 225 -23.11 -77.66 -42.69
N TYR A 226 -24.41 -77.45 -42.70
CA TYR A 226 -25.18 -77.15 -43.91
C TYR A 226 -25.21 -75.64 -44.16
N MET A 227 -25.07 -75.24 -45.42
CA MET A 227 -25.18 -73.85 -45.87
C MET A 227 -26.28 -73.76 -46.92
N PHE A 228 -27.33 -73.01 -46.60
CA PHE A 228 -28.40 -72.70 -47.53
C PHE A 228 -28.20 -71.27 -48.03
N SER A 229 -28.14 -71.09 -49.35
CA SER A 229 -27.96 -69.77 -49.98
C SER A 229 -29.11 -69.48 -50.94
N ARG A 230 -29.64 -68.26 -50.89
CA ARG A 230 -30.66 -67.76 -51.83
C ARG A 230 -30.15 -66.51 -52.53
N VAL A 231 -30.56 -66.30 -53.78
CA VAL A 231 -30.13 -65.17 -54.61
C VAL A 231 -30.67 -63.85 -54.04
N ARG A 232 -29.80 -62.83 -53.89
CA ARG A 232 -30.07 -61.56 -53.17
C ARG A 232 -31.35 -60.83 -53.61
N LYS A 233 -31.68 -60.85 -54.90
CA LYS A 233 -32.88 -60.17 -55.45
C LYS A 233 -34.20 -60.76 -54.95
N GLU A 234 -34.20 -61.98 -54.42
CA GLU A 234 -35.39 -62.67 -53.92
C GLU A 234 -35.54 -62.59 -52.40
N PHE A 235 -34.61 -61.90 -51.72
CA PHE A 235 -34.76 -61.60 -50.30
C PHE A 235 -35.85 -60.53 -50.13
N GLY A 236 -36.90 -60.87 -49.36
CA GLY A 236 -38.00 -59.95 -49.05
C GLY A 236 -39.14 -59.91 -50.07
N ALA A 237 -39.09 -60.70 -51.16
CA ALA A 237 -40.23 -60.86 -52.05
C ALA A 237 -41.35 -61.69 -51.38
N PRO A 238 -42.64 -61.36 -51.57
CA PRO A 238 -43.73 -62.12 -50.99
C PRO A 238 -43.75 -63.55 -51.54
N ILE A 239 -43.71 -64.54 -50.64
CA ILE A 239 -43.73 -65.96 -50.98
C ILE A 239 -45.17 -66.45 -50.86
N ASN A 240 -45.73 -66.94 -51.96
CA ASN A 240 -46.99 -67.68 -51.91
C ASN A 240 -46.69 -69.14 -51.61
N PHE A 241 -46.97 -69.57 -50.38
CA PHE A 241 -46.88 -70.97 -50.00
C PHE A 241 -48.07 -71.74 -50.58
N THR A 242 -47.80 -72.90 -51.17
CA THR A 242 -48.83 -73.87 -51.56
C THR A 242 -48.48 -75.21 -50.93
N ASP A 243 -49.49 -75.88 -50.38
CA ASP A 243 -49.29 -77.22 -49.84
C ASP A 243 -48.99 -78.19 -50.97
N ARG A 244 -47.79 -78.76 -50.96
CA ARG A 244 -47.34 -79.78 -51.91
C ARG A 244 -47.37 -81.15 -51.25
N ASN A 245 -47.97 -82.13 -51.94
CA ASN A 245 -48.04 -83.51 -51.46
C ASN A 245 -46.67 -84.20 -51.63
N ALA A 246 -46.18 -84.86 -50.59
CA ALA A 246 -44.81 -85.41 -50.49
C ALA A 246 -44.49 -86.55 -51.48
N SER A 247 -45.46 -87.00 -52.27
CA SER A 247 -45.32 -88.06 -53.27
C SER A 247 -44.93 -87.58 -54.67
N LEU A 248 -44.85 -86.26 -54.91
CA LEU A 248 -44.68 -85.68 -56.26
C LEU A 248 -43.23 -85.36 -56.67
N GLU A 249 -42.23 -85.46 -55.79
CA GLU A 249 -40.81 -85.29 -56.14
C GLU A 249 -39.92 -86.32 -55.41
N LYS A 250 -38.97 -86.89 -56.16
CA LYS A 250 -38.21 -88.12 -55.83
C LYS A 250 -37.22 -88.03 -54.67
N ASP A 251 -36.92 -86.83 -54.16
CA ASP A 251 -35.77 -86.61 -53.27
C ASP A 251 -36.14 -86.26 -51.82
N SER A 252 -37.39 -86.51 -51.41
CA SER A 252 -37.92 -86.02 -50.12
C SER A 252 -38.14 -87.08 -49.04
N TYR A 253 -37.78 -88.35 -49.24
CA TYR A 253 -37.86 -89.38 -48.18
C TYR A 253 -36.85 -90.53 -48.40
N LEU A 254 -35.90 -90.71 -47.46
CA LEU A 254 -34.98 -91.85 -47.40
C LEU A 254 -35.11 -92.55 -46.05
N GLU A 255 -35.61 -93.78 -46.05
CA GLU A 255 -35.79 -94.60 -44.83
C GLU A 255 -34.61 -95.58 -44.70
N CYS A 256 -33.89 -95.55 -43.57
CA CYS A 256 -32.77 -96.46 -43.29
C CYS A 256 -33.17 -97.50 -42.22
N PRO A 257 -33.61 -98.71 -42.61
CA PRO A 257 -33.91 -99.78 -41.66
C PRO A 257 -32.63 -100.42 -41.09
N SER A 258 -32.68 -100.82 -39.82
CA SER A 258 -31.56 -101.46 -39.11
C SER A 258 -31.25 -102.87 -39.63
N TYR A 259 -29.96 -103.21 -39.77
CA TYR A 259 -29.45 -104.55 -40.13
C TYR A 259 -28.51 -105.07 -39.03
N GLU A 260 -28.63 -106.35 -38.65
CA GLU A 260 -27.78 -106.98 -37.63
C GLU A 260 -26.47 -107.49 -38.24
N ASP A 261 -25.37 -106.76 -38.01
CA ASP A 261 -24.02 -107.17 -38.40
C ASP A 261 -23.35 -107.99 -37.28
N LYS A 262 -23.00 -109.25 -37.58
CA LYS A 262 -22.39 -110.21 -36.64
C LYS A 262 -20.89 -110.01 -36.42
N SER A 263 -20.27 -109.00 -37.05
CA SER A 263 -18.84 -108.68 -36.91
C SER A 263 -18.50 -107.74 -35.74
N PHE A 264 -19.50 -107.25 -35.00
CA PHE A 264 -19.32 -106.37 -33.86
C PHE A 264 -19.13 -107.14 -32.54
N ASN A 265 -17.91 -107.11 -31.99
CA ASN A 265 -17.62 -107.66 -30.66
C ASN A 265 -17.63 -106.51 -29.63
N ILE A 266 -18.75 -106.35 -28.94
CA ILE A 266 -18.98 -105.24 -27.99
C ILE A 266 -18.31 -105.58 -26.67
N LYS A 267 -17.19 -104.90 -26.34
CA LYS A 267 -16.62 -104.92 -24.99
C LYS A 267 -17.39 -103.94 -24.10
N GLN A 268 -18.06 -104.47 -23.08
CA GLN A 268 -18.69 -103.67 -22.04
C GLN A 268 -17.59 -103.12 -21.11
N MET A 269 -17.44 -101.80 -21.06
CA MET A 269 -16.58 -101.12 -20.09
C MET A 269 -17.44 -100.14 -19.28
N GLU A 270 -17.26 -100.11 -17.97
CA GLU A 270 -17.85 -99.06 -17.13
C GLU A 270 -17.31 -97.71 -17.58
N LYS A 271 -18.23 -96.76 -17.70
CA LYS A 271 -17.94 -95.39 -18.07
C LYS A 271 -18.64 -94.52 -17.06
N ASP A 272 -17.85 -93.81 -16.26
CA ASP A 272 -18.41 -92.73 -15.45
C ASP A 272 -18.83 -91.60 -16.39
N ILE A 273 -20.13 -91.31 -16.38
CA ILE A 273 -20.75 -90.27 -17.20
C ILE A 273 -21.40 -89.29 -16.22
N ALA A 274 -20.82 -88.10 -16.11
CA ALA A 274 -21.48 -86.98 -15.46
C ALA A 274 -22.43 -86.30 -16.46
N VAL A 275 -23.68 -86.05 -16.07
CA VAL A 275 -24.66 -85.32 -16.87
C VAL A 275 -25.01 -84.03 -16.15
N GLN A 276 -24.70 -82.89 -16.77
CA GLN A 276 -25.03 -81.57 -16.23
C GLN A 276 -26.28 -81.02 -16.93
N VAL A 277 -27.32 -80.69 -16.14
CA VAL A 277 -28.65 -80.22 -16.59
C VAL A 277 -28.76 -78.68 -16.52
N VAL A 278 -27.63 -77.98 -16.59
CA VAL A 278 -27.61 -76.50 -16.69
C VAL A 278 -27.49 -76.15 -18.18
N PRO A 279 -28.30 -75.23 -18.72
CA PRO A 279 -28.09 -74.75 -20.09
C PRO A 279 -26.65 -74.25 -20.22
N LEU A 280 -25.93 -74.67 -21.27
CA LEU A 280 -24.56 -74.22 -21.54
C LEU A 280 -24.51 -72.69 -21.48
N LEU A 281 -23.92 -72.16 -20.41
CA LEU A 281 -23.66 -70.73 -20.27
C LEU A 281 -22.42 -70.44 -21.10
N GLN A 282 -22.63 -69.82 -22.26
CA GLN A 282 -21.54 -69.33 -23.09
C GLN A 282 -21.22 -67.90 -22.66
N GLU A 283 -20.12 -67.71 -21.95
CA GLU A 283 -19.62 -66.36 -21.67
C GLU A 283 -19.02 -65.79 -22.96
N ALA A 284 -19.68 -64.77 -23.50
CA ALA A 284 -19.19 -64.00 -24.63
C ALA A 284 -18.55 -62.71 -24.11
N CYS A 285 -17.22 -62.68 -24.05
CA CYS A 285 -16.48 -61.45 -23.86
C CYS A 285 -16.15 -60.86 -25.24
N THR A 286 -16.66 -59.66 -25.51
CA THR A 286 -16.37 -58.91 -26.73
C THR A 286 -15.50 -57.72 -26.39
N GLN A 287 -14.25 -57.74 -26.87
CA GLN A 287 -13.37 -56.59 -26.84
C GLN A 287 -13.23 -56.04 -28.26
N THR A 288 -13.77 -54.85 -28.51
CA THR A 288 -13.57 -54.13 -29.76
C THR A 288 -12.13 -53.63 -29.82
N LYS A 289 -11.37 -54.01 -30.86
CA LYS A 289 -10.14 -53.30 -31.20
C LYS A 289 -10.55 -51.88 -31.60
N TRP A 290 -10.15 -50.90 -30.80
CA TRP A 290 -10.31 -49.50 -31.19
C TRP A 290 -9.31 -49.20 -32.30
N ALA A 291 -9.76 -49.24 -33.55
CA ALA A 291 -9.05 -48.64 -34.66
C ALA A 291 -9.38 -47.14 -34.64
N TYR A 292 -8.37 -46.27 -34.69
CA TYR A 292 -8.57 -44.83 -34.72
C TYR A 292 -8.81 -44.39 -36.18
N PRO A 293 -10.05 -44.15 -36.63
CA PRO A 293 -10.26 -43.56 -37.94
C PRO A 293 -9.69 -42.14 -37.93
N ARG A 294 -8.62 -41.89 -38.68
CA ARG A 294 -8.14 -40.53 -38.91
C ARG A 294 -8.98 -39.93 -40.02
N ASN A 295 -9.78 -38.92 -39.68
CA ASN A 295 -10.43 -38.09 -40.69
C ASN A 295 -9.33 -37.39 -41.49
N ALA A 296 -9.23 -37.72 -42.79
CA ALA A 296 -8.37 -37.01 -43.72
C ALA A 296 -9.24 -36.06 -44.52
N CYS A 297 -9.18 -34.77 -44.19
CA CYS A 297 -9.72 -33.72 -45.04
C CYS A 297 -8.60 -33.22 -45.95
N ILE A 298 -8.92 -32.96 -47.22
CA ILE A 298 -7.99 -32.32 -48.16
C ILE A 298 -8.53 -30.92 -48.38
N GLN A 299 -7.81 -29.92 -47.91
CA GLN A 299 -8.07 -28.52 -48.23
C GLN A 299 -7.07 -28.11 -49.31
N TYR A 300 -7.56 -27.67 -50.47
CA TYR A 300 -6.69 -27.14 -51.51
C TYR A 300 -6.42 -25.65 -51.22
N ILE A 301 -5.18 -25.24 -51.42
CA ILE A 301 -4.81 -23.83 -51.46
C ILE A 301 -4.75 -23.43 -52.94
N PRO A 302 -5.31 -22.29 -53.35
CA PRO A 302 -5.17 -21.82 -54.73
C PRO A 302 -3.69 -21.69 -55.07
N ARG A 303 -3.31 -22.16 -56.26
CA ARG A 303 -1.92 -22.07 -56.73
C ARG A 303 -1.50 -20.60 -56.74
N GLU A 304 -0.49 -20.26 -55.96
CA GLU A 304 0.14 -18.96 -56.04
C GLU A 304 1.01 -18.88 -57.30
N PHE A 305 0.91 -17.74 -58.00
CA PHE A 305 1.82 -17.47 -59.12
C PHE A 305 3.24 -17.33 -58.60
N THR A 306 4.19 -17.93 -59.31
CA THR A 306 5.60 -17.67 -59.09
C THR A 306 5.92 -16.21 -59.41
N ASP A 307 6.97 -15.64 -58.83
CA ASP A 307 7.27 -14.20 -59.00
C ASP A 307 7.46 -13.79 -60.48
N LYS A 308 7.93 -14.71 -61.31
CA LYS A 308 8.02 -14.51 -62.77
C LYS A 308 6.64 -14.43 -63.44
N GLU A 309 5.72 -15.31 -63.07
CA GLU A 309 4.34 -15.29 -63.58
C GLU A 309 3.59 -14.03 -63.11
N LYS A 310 3.85 -13.56 -61.88
CA LYS A 310 3.32 -12.28 -61.38
C LYS A 310 3.81 -11.11 -62.21
N GLU A 311 5.11 -11.06 -62.51
CA GLU A 311 5.66 -10.00 -63.37
C GLU A 311 5.07 -10.01 -64.79
N ASP A 312 4.84 -11.18 -65.36
CA ASP A 312 4.25 -11.32 -66.70
C ASP A 312 2.78 -10.89 -66.70
N CYS A 313 2.02 -11.24 -65.66
CA CYS A 313 0.66 -10.74 -65.45
C CYS A 313 0.62 -9.22 -65.27
N MET A 314 1.54 -8.64 -64.50
CA MET A 314 1.64 -7.18 -64.30
C MET A 314 2.02 -6.43 -65.58
N LYS A 315 2.75 -7.07 -66.50
CA LYS A 315 3.09 -6.52 -67.82
C LYS A 315 1.92 -6.60 -68.81
N SER A 316 0.92 -7.46 -68.56
CA SER A 316 -0.25 -7.64 -69.43
C SER A 316 -1.09 -6.36 -69.57
N LYS A 317 -1.46 -6.02 -70.82
CA LYS A 317 -2.27 -4.83 -71.10
C LYS A 317 -3.67 -4.92 -70.49
N ASN A 318 -4.31 -6.08 -70.56
CA ASN A 318 -5.64 -6.29 -70.00
C ASN A 318 -5.67 -6.06 -68.48
N PHE A 319 -4.60 -6.45 -67.77
CA PHE A 319 -4.49 -6.25 -66.34
C PHE A 319 -4.33 -4.77 -65.99
N LYS A 320 -3.50 -4.03 -66.73
CA LYS A 320 -3.34 -2.57 -66.56
C LYS A 320 -4.64 -1.81 -66.83
N ASP A 321 -5.35 -2.17 -67.90
CA ASP A 321 -6.64 -1.55 -68.23
C ASP A 321 -7.70 -1.79 -67.15
N PHE A 322 -7.72 -3.01 -66.57
CA PHE A 322 -8.57 -3.33 -65.42
C PHE A 322 -8.22 -2.49 -64.18
N ILE A 323 -6.94 -2.41 -63.82
CA ILE A 323 -6.50 -1.62 -62.65
C ILE A 323 -6.89 -0.15 -62.83
N ASN A 324 -6.68 0.44 -64.00
CA ASN A 324 -7.06 1.84 -64.26
C ASN A 324 -8.57 2.07 -64.09
N HIS A 325 -9.41 1.12 -64.51
CA HIS A 325 -10.85 1.22 -64.36
C HIS A 325 -11.32 1.04 -62.90
N VAL A 326 -10.69 0.14 -62.13
CA VAL A 326 -11.03 -0.09 -60.71
C VAL A 326 -10.49 1.03 -59.83
N ALA A 327 -9.30 1.57 -60.14
CA ALA A 327 -8.69 2.67 -59.40
C ALA A 327 -9.64 3.86 -59.26
N LEU A 328 -10.37 4.21 -60.33
CA LEU A 328 -11.33 5.30 -60.32
C LEU A 328 -12.53 5.03 -59.39
N ARG A 329 -12.93 3.76 -59.22
CA ARG A 329 -13.99 3.37 -58.25
C ARG A 329 -13.49 3.42 -56.81
N CYS A 330 -12.24 3.00 -56.58
CA CYS A 330 -11.60 3.11 -55.27
C CYS A 330 -11.40 4.57 -54.87
N GLU A 331 -11.03 5.44 -55.81
CA GLU A 331 -10.85 6.87 -55.57
C GLU A 331 -12.15 7.54 -55.10
N ILE A 332 -13.29 7.20 -55.72
CA ILE A 332 -14.60 7.69 -55.28
C ILE A 332 -14.92 7.22 -53.85
N ALA A 333 -14.63 5.96 -53.51
CA ALA A 333 -14.86 5.44 -52.17
C ALA A 333 -13.96 6.11 -51.11
N LEU A 334 -12.71 6.40 -51.47
CA LEU A 334 -11.78 7.12 -50.60
C LEU A 334 -12.24 8.57 -50.37
N GLN A 335 -12.67 9.27 -51.42
CA GLN A 335 -13.25 10.61 -51.30
C GLN A 335 -14.48 10.61 -50.40
N GLN A 336 -15.34 9.59 -50.48
CA GLN A 336 -16.52 9.49 -49.62
C GLN A 336 -16.15 9.33 -48.13
N ASN A 337 -15.12 8.53 -47.82
CA ASN A 337 -14.62 8.38 -46.45
C ASN A 337 -13.93 9.65 -45.93
N GLU A 338 -13.28 10.42 -46.81
CA GLU A 338 -12.64 11.70 -46.44
C GLU A 338 -13.67 12.80 -46.18
N ILE A 339 -14.79 12.82 -46.92
CA ILE A 339 -15.87 13.80 -46.74
C ILE A 339 -16.52 13.66 -45.35
N MET A 340 -16.67 12.45 -44.84
CA MET A 340 -17.27 12.21 -43.53
C MET A 340 -16.82 10.86 -42.95
N ASP A 341 -16.24 10.89 -41.76
CA ASP A 341 -15.92 9.68 -41.00
C ASP A 341 -17.19 9.14 -40.31
N ALA A 342 -17.79 8.11 -40.89
CA ALA A 342 -18.99 7.48 -40.34
C ALA A 342 -18.72 6.68 -39.05
N PHE A 343 -17.45 6.45 -38.69
CA PHE A 343 -17.03 5.68 -37.53
C PHE A 343 -16.47 6.57 -36.41
N PHE A 344 -16.48 7.89 -36.59
CA PHE A 344 -16.08 8.83 -35.55
C PHE A 344 -17.12 8.82 -34.43
N ASP A 345 -16.69 8.43 -33.24
CA ASP A 345 -17.54 8.39 -32.05
C ASP A 345 -17.54 9.77 -31.36
N ASP A 346 -18.51 10.60 -31.73
CA ASP A 346 -18.71 11.93 -31.15
C ASP A 346 -18.82 11.89 -29.61
N TRP A 347 -19.37 10.82 -29.03
CA TRP A 347 -19.50 10.68 -27.58
C TRP A 347 -18.16 10.46 -26.89
N LYS A 348 -17.26 9.70 -27.52
CA LYS A 348 -15.89 9.51 -27.02
C LYS A 348 -15.06 10.78 -27.16
N ALA A 349 -15.29 11.58 -28.19
CA ALA A 349 -14.66 12.88 -28.37
C ALA A 349 -15.14 13.91 -27.32
N LEU A 350 -16.44 13.91 -26.97
CA LEU A 350 -17.02 14.73 -25.91
C LEU A 350 -16.52 14.32 -24.50
N ALA A 351 -16.30 13.02 -24.26
CA ALA A 351 -15.85 12.51 -22.97
C ALA A 351 -14.41 12.91 -22.56
N GLY A 352 -13.63 13.48 -23.48
CA GLY A 352 -12.26 13.96 -23.20
C GLY A 352 -12.21 15.22 -22.33
N GLU A 353 -13.25 16.06 -22.37
CA GLU A 353 -13.30 17.34 -21.64
C GLU A 353 -14.27 17.35 -20.45
N GLU A 354 -15.00 16.24 -20.20
CA GLU A 354 -16.06 16.16 -19.20
C GLU A 354 -15.73 15.17 -18.07
N ARG A 355 -14.55 15.31 -17.43
CA ARG A 355 -14.33 14.76 -16.07
C ARG A 355 -14.86 15.69 -14.97
N THR A 356 -15.60 16.74 -15.33
CA THR A 356 -15.99 17.85 -14.47
C THR A 356 -17.47 17.89 -14.09
N PHE A 357 -18.33 17.01 -14.61
CA PHE A 357 -19.74 17.03 -14.24
C PHE A 357 -20.34 15.61 -14.28
N GLY A 358 -20.52 14.95 -13.13
CA GLY A 358 -21.29 13.69 -13.12
C GLY A 358 -21.16 12.74 -11.94
N GLY A 359 -20.09 12.81 -11.15
CA GLY A 359 -20.13 12.26 -9.79
C GLY A 359 -20.65 13.36 -8.88
N LYS A 360 -21.57 13.09 -7.95
CA LYS A 360 -21.76 14.00 -6.82
C LYS A 360 -20.39 14.14 -6.16
N SER A 361 -19.62 15.18 -6.47
CA SER A 361 -18.32 15.37 -5.86
C SER A 361 -18.61 15.62 -4.39
N ASP A 362 -18.34 14.62 -3.55
CA ASP A 362 -18.54 14.76 -2.12
C ASP A 362 -17.80 16.02 -1.67
N THR A 363 -18.54 17.05 -1.24
CA THR A 363 -17.98 18.30 -0.74
C THR A 363 -17.67 18.21 0.75
N LEU A 364 -18.25 17.22 1.43
CA LEU A 364 -18.10 16.99 2.85
C LEU A 364 -16.81 16.22 3.16
N LEU A 365 -16.19 16.55 4.30
CA LEU A 365 -15.15 15.74 4.91
C LEU A 365 -15.78 14.42 5.34
N LYS A 366 -15.20 13.28 4.92
CA LYS A 366 -15.70 11.96 5.31
C LYS A 366 -14.86 11.43 6.44
N GLU A 367 -15.48 10.90 7.48
CA GLU A 367 -14.73 10.22 8.53
C GLU A 367 -14.07 8.96 7.96
N TYR A 368 -12.73 8.91 8.06
CA TYR A 368 -11.94 7.76 7.65
C TYR A 368 -11.77 6.79 8.82
N GLN A 369 -11.36 7.31 9.99
CA GLN A 369 -11.14 6.53 11.20
C GLN A 369 -11.14 7.47 12.42
N SER A 370 -11.48 6.95 13.59
CA SER A 370 -11.35 7.67 14.86
C SER A 370 -10.60 6.81 15.88
N PHE A 371 -9.74 7.45 16.67
CA PHE A 371 -8.91 6.80 17.68
C PHE A 371 -9.30 7.30 19.07
N THR A 372 -9.71 6.37 19.94
CA THR A 372 -10.02 6.63 21.34
C THR A 372 -9.68 5.38 22.16
N ASP A 373 -8.83 5.52 23.17
CA ASP A 373 -8.51 4.44 24.12
C ASP A 373 -9.30 4.62 25.42
N LEU A 374 -9.87 3.54 25.94
CA LEU A 374 -10.72 3.57 27.13
C LEU A 374 -9.93 3.87 28.43
N HIS A 375 -8.65 3.52 28.48
CA HIS A 375 -7.81 3.64 29.67
C HIS A 375 -6.97 4.91 29.64
N TYR A 376 -6.40 5.25 28.48
CA TYR A 376 -5.40 6.28 28.36
C TYR A 376 -5.94 7.60 27.82
N SER A 377 -6.95 7.60 26.93
CA SER A 377 -7.43 8.83 26.26
C SER A 377 -8.83 9.27 26.67
N LYS A 378 -9.72 8.37 27.06
CA LYS A 378 -11.09 8.73 27.45
C LYS A 378 -11.12 9.74 28.59
N GLU A 379 -11.98 10.76 28.45
CA GLU A 379 -12.20 11.84 29.43
C GLU A 379 -10.95 12.70 29.70
N LYS A 380 -9.98 12.66 28.78
CA LYS A 380 -8.80 13.52 28.80
C LYS A 380 -8.79 14.42 27.57
N THR A 381 -8.19 15.59 27.70
CA THR A 381 -8.06 16.55 26.59
C THR A 381 -6.85 16.19 25.74
N VAL A 382 -7.02 16.11 24.42
CA VAL A 382 -5.87 16.05 23.50
C VAL A 382 -5.24 17.44 23.42
N SER A 383 -3.99 17.59 23.87
CA SER A 383 -3.28 18.87 23.86
C SER A 383 -2.59 19.14 22.52
N TRP A 384 -2.04 18.10 21.88
CA TRP A 384 -1.29 18.25 20.64
C TRP A 384 -1.34 17.00 19.77
N VAL A 385 -1.20 17.20 18.47
CA VAL A 385 -1.21 16.15 17.45
C VAL A 385 -0.12 16.44 16.42
N ASP A 386 0.59 15.39 16.01
CA ASP A 386 1.59 15.46 14.94
C ASP A 386 1.63 14.15 14.14
N TRP A 387 1.68 14.26 12.82
CA TRP A 387 1.83 13.11 11.93
C TRP A 387 3.28 12.66 11.90
N HIS A 388 3.50 11.35 11.81
CA HIS A 388 4.85 10.85 11.61
C HIS A 388 5.33 11.21 10.19
N PRO A 389 6.52 11.84 10.02
CA PRO A 389 6.93 12.42 8.74
C PRO A 389 7.24 11.38 7.64
N VAL A 390 7.70 10.18 8.02
CA VAL A 390 8.14 9.12 7.05
C VAL A 390 7.13 7.97 6.88
N TYR A 391 6.49 7.51 7.95
CA TYR A 391 5.53 6.41 7.92
C TYR A 391 4.09 6.93 7.80
N PRO A 392 3.45 6.83 6.62
CA PRO A 392 2.06 7.24 6.46
C PRO A 392 1.14 6.36 7.31
N GLY A 393 0.13 6.98 7.92
CA GLY A 393 -0.84 6.29 8.77
C GLY A 393 -0.42 6.16 10.24
N ILE A 394 0.74 6.70 10.62
CA ILE A 394 1.16 6.80 12.02
C ILE A 394 0.97 8.24 12.51
N ILE A 395 0.32 8.38 13.65
CA ILE A 395 0.00 9.67 14.27
C ILE A 395 0.23 9.62 15.77
N ALA A 396 0.91 10.64 16.29
CA ALA A 396 1.11 10.79 17.73
C ALA A 396 0.12 11.79 18.30
N VAL A 397 -0.34 11.52 19.53
CA VAL A 397 -1.33 12.30 20.26
C VAL A 397 -0.87 12.48 21.70
N ALA A 398 -0.73 13.73 22.14
CA ALA A 398 -0.45 14.06 23.53
C ALA A 398 -1.77 14.23 24.29
N VAL A 399 -1.86 13.59 25.46
CA VAL A 399 -3.09 13.54 26.25
C VAL A 399 -2.85 14.14 27.62
N THR A 400 -3.78 14.99 28.09
CA THR A 400 -3.71 15.72 29.36
C THR A 400 -5.03 15.65 30.12
N GLU A 401 -5.00 15.76 31.44
CA GLU A 401 -6.24 15.70 32.20
C GLU A 401 -7.14 16.92 31.94
N ARG A 402 -8.43 16.64 31.71
CA ARG A 402 -9.46 17.65 31.49
C ARG A 402 -9.93 18.23 32.81
N LEU A 403 -9.16 19.17 33.35
CA LEU A 403 -9.45 19.83 34.62
C LEU A 403 -9.50 21.35 34.45
N SER A 404 -10.47 21.99 35.10
CA SER A 404 -10.45 23.44 35.26
C SER A 404 -9.25 23.89 36.09
N PHE A 405 -8.85 25.16 35.97
CA PHE A 405 -7.71 25.69 36.73
C PHE A 405 -7.84 25.47 38.25
N GLU A 406 -9.04 25.69 38.79
CA GLU A 406 -9.35 25.49 40.20
C GLU A 406 -9.24 24.01 40.61
N GLU A 407 -9.74 23.09 39.76
CA GLU A 407 -9.62 21.66 39.99
C GLU A 407 -8.15 21.19 39.91
N LYS A 408 -7.35 21.74 38.99
CA LYS A 408 -5.90 21.45 38.90
C LYS A 408 -5.17 21.84 40.19
N ILE A 409 -5.52 22.97 40.80
CA ILE A 409 -4.94 23.38 42.09
C ILE A 409 -5.33 22.39 43.19
N ASN A 410 -6.62 22.08 43.29
CA ASN A 410 -7.16 21.19 44.33
C ASN A 410 -6.66 19.73 44.20
N LEU A 411 -6.44 19.27 42.96
CA LEU A 411 -6.00 17.90 42.64
C LEU A 411 -4.49 17.79 42.37
N SER A 412 -3.72 18.86 42.56
CA SER A 412 -2.28 18.93 42.29
C SER A 412 -1.47 17.78 42.90
N SER A 413 -1.88 17.26 44.06
CA SER A 413 -1.25 16.10 44.72
C SER A 413 -1.65 14.74 44.12
N ARG A 414 -2.83 14.63 43.51
CA ARG A 414 -3.35 13.42 42.85
C ARG A 414 -2.84 13.27 41.42
N LEU A 415 -2.58 14.39 40.73
CA LEU A 415 -2.00 14.43 39.39
C LEU A 415 -0.64 13.73 39.28
N LEU A 416 0.10 13.61 40.38
CA LEU A 416 1.36 12.87 40.41
C LEU A 416 1.21 11.34 40.30
N LEU A 417 -0.02 10.81 40.42
CA LEU A 417 -0.29 9.37 40.39
C LEU A 417 -0.67 8.85 39.00
N THR A 418 -1.14 9.73 38.11
CA THR A 418 -1.50 9.39 36.73
C THR A 418 -0.33 9.71 35.80
N PRO A 419 0.23 8.72 35.06
CA PRO A 419 1.32 9.01 34.14
C PRO A 419 0.80 9.83 32.96
N SER A 420 1.51 10.91 32.64
CA SER A 420 1.31 11.68 31.41
C SER A 420 1.90 10.89 30.24
N LEU A 421 1.15 10.77 29.14
CA LEU A 421 1.50 9.89 28.02
C LEU A 421 1.33 10.57 26.66
N ILE A 422 2.21 10.23 25.72
CA ILE A 422 1.95 10.39 24.28
C ILE A 422 1.56 9.02 23.72
N LEU A 423 0.43 8.96 23.02
CA LEU A 423 -0.07 7.78 22.35
C LEU A 423 0.33 7.83 20.88
N ILE A 424 1.02 6.81 20.38
CA ILE A 424 1.30 6.65 18.95
C ILE A 424 0.29 5.66 18.39
N TRP A 425 -0.55 6.13 17.48
CA TRP A 425 -1.58 5.36 16.79
C TRP A 425 -1.14 4.98 15.39
N SER A 426 -1.64 3.85 14.90
CA SER A 426 -1.48 3.41 13.52
C SER A 426 -2.85 3.11 12.91
N PHE A 427 -3.02 3.36 11.61
CA PHE A 427 -4.26 3.07 10.90
C PHE A 427 -4.60 1.57 10.86
N THR A 428 -3.61 0.70 11.08
CA THR A 428 -3.84 -0.75 11.15
C THR A 428 -4.58 -1.19 12.39
N ASP A 429 -4.37 -0.52 13.52
CA ASP A 429 -5.03 -0.84 14.79
C ASP A 429 -5.68 0.42 15.38
N PRO A 430 -6.98 0.63 15.14
CA PRO A 430 -7.72 1.75 15.72
C PRO A 430 -8.03 1.61 17.21
N ILE A 431 -7.89 0.42 17.77
CA ILE A 431 -8.38 0.10 19.11
C ILE A 431 -7.26 0.27 20.12
N HIS A 432 -6.03 -0.11 19.75
CA HIS A 432 -4.88 -0.05 20.65
C HIS A 432 -3.75 0.83 20.10
N PRO A 433 -3.18 1.73 20.92
CA PRO A 433 -2.02 2.50 20.52
C PRO A 433 -0.81 1.56 20.33
N GLU A 434 0.00 1.83 19.31
CA GLU A 434 1.15 1.01 18.96
C GLU A 434 2.30 1.18 19.95
N LEU A 435 2.51 2.41 20.44
CA LEU A 435 3.51 2.79 21.44
C LEU A 435 2.94 3.81 22.43
N LEU A 436 3.42 3.75 23.68
CA LEU A 436 3.14 4.72 24.73
C LEU A 436 4.46 5.40 25.13
N LEU A 437 4.53 6.73 25.08
CA LEU A 437 5.71 7.46 25.57
C LEU A 437 5.43 8.00 26.97
N GLU A 438 6.22 7.57 27.95
CA GLU A 438 6.18 8.08 29.32
C GLU A 438 6.72 9.52 29.36
N CYS A 439 5.96 10.41 29.99
CA CYS A 439 6.28 11.82 30.09
C CYS A 439 6.47 12.19 31.57
N PRO A 440 7.46 13.02 31.92
CA PRO A 440 7.67 13.42 33.31
C PRO A 440 6.53 14.30 33.86
N ASN A 441 5.81 14.98 32.97
CA ASN A 441 4.63 15.82 33.26
C ASN A 441 3.80 15.99 31.97
N ASP A 442 2.60 16.56 32.11
CA ASP A 442 1.69 16.84 30.98
C ASP A 442 2.38 17.61 29.86
N ILE A 443 2.20 17.12 28.63
CA ILE A 443 2.79 17.67 27.42
C ILE A 443 1.78 18.56 26.72
N PHE A 444 2.21 19.77 26.37
CA PHE A 444 1.39 20.75 25.66
C PHE A 444 1.73 20.85 24.17
N CYS A 445 2.98 20.57 23.81
CA CYS A 445 3.41 20.51 22.42
C CYS A 445 4.51 19.48 22.24
N PHE A 446 4.57 18.84 21.07
CA PHE A 446 5.69 17.98 20.69
C PHE A 446 5.82 17.96 19.17
N LYS A 447 7.03 17.62 18.69
CA LYS A 447 7.32 17.48 17.26
C LYS A 447 8.31 16.35 16.99
N PHE A 448 8.04 15.59 15.94
CA PHE A 448 9.04 14.71 15.34
C PHE A 448 10.18 15.53 14.75
N CYS A 449 11.41 15.05 14.89
CA CYS A 449 12.55 15.64 14.22
C CYS A 449 12.45 15.39 12.70
N PRO A 450 12.48 16.44 11.85
CA PRO A 450 12.34 16.28 10.39
C PRO A 450 13.44 15.42 9.74
N SER A 451 14.68 15.49 10.25
CA SER A 451 15.81 14.72 9.71
C SER A 451 15.84 13.28 10.19
N ASP A 452 15.46 13.02 11.44
CA ASP A 452 15.41 11.68 12.02
C ASP A 452 14.11 11.50 12.82
N PRO A 453 13.08 10.90 12.22
CA PRO A 453 11.77 10.74 12.84
C PRO A 453 11.78 9.90 14.13
N ASN A 454 12.86 9.19 14.41
CA ASN A 454 12.98 8.43 15.65
C ASN A 454 13.21 9.32 16.87
N ILE A 455 13.51 10.61 16.66
CA ILE A 455 13.72 11.56 17.74
C ILE A 455 12.50 12.45 17.86
N ILE A 456 11.94 12.51 19.07
CA ILE A 456 10.80 13.35 19.39
C ILE A 456 11.22 14.34 20.46
N ALA A 457 10.89 15.62 20.27
CA ALA A 457 11.06 16.64 21.29
C ALA A 457 9.68 17.14 21.74
N GLY A 458 9.52 17.38 23.03
CA GLY A 458 8.23 17.78 23.61
C GLY A 458 8.39 18.68 24.82
N GLY A 459 7.43 19.60 24.97
CA GLY A 459 7.40 20.61 26.00
C GLY A 459 6.38 20.30 27.09
N CYS A 460 6.83 20.31 28.34
CA CYS A 460 6.00 20.02 29.50
C CYS A 460 5.34 21.29 30.09
N VAL A 461 4.28 21.07 30.88
CA VAL A 461 3.54 22.11 31.61
C VAL A 461 4.41 22.89 32.61
N ASN A 462 5.47 22.29 33.12
CA ASN A 462 6.39 22.90 34.08
C ASN A 462 7.56 23.66 33.42
N GLY A 463 7.56 23.78 32.09
CA GLY A 463 8.59 24.50 31.33
C GLY A 463 9.86 23.70 31.02
N GLN A 464 9.88 22.40 31.35
CA GLN A 464 10.94 21.49 30.94
C GLN A 464 10.73 21.01 29.50
N LEU A 465 11.85 20.71 28.84
CA LEU A 465 11.93 20.17 27.49
C LEU A 465 12.42 18.73 27.59
N VAL A 466 11.78 17.83 26.86
CA VAL A 466 11.99 16.38 26.96
C VAL A 466 12.30 15.81 25.58
N LEU A 467 13.20 14.84 25.53
CA LEU A 467 13.55 14.08 24.33
C LEU A 467 13.22 12.61 24.49
N TRP A 468 12.64 12.02 23.44
CA TRP A 468 12.47 10.57 23.29
C TRP A 468 13.24 10.08 22.07
N ASP A 469 13.71 8.84 22.18
CA ASP A 469 14.36 8.09 21.10
C ASP A 469 13.57 6.78 20.94
N ILE A 470 12.89 6.65 19.79
CA ILE A 470 12.08 5.49 19.43
C ILE A 470 12.80 4.58 18.42
N SER A 471 14.11 4.76 18.18
CA SER A 471 14.87 3.96 17.21
C SER A 471 14.78 2.46 17.48
N GLY A 472 14.70 2.04 18.74
CA GLY A 472 14.53 0.63 19.12
C GLY A 472 13.20 0.00 18.69
N TYR A 473 12.21 0.82 18.32
CA TYR A 473 10.87 0.39 17.91
C TYR A 473 10.56 0.75 16.45
N ALA A 474 11.53 1.25 15.69
CA ALA A 474 11.35 1.67 14.30
C ALA A 474 10.87 0.53 13.40
N GLU A 475 11.37 -0.70 13.60
CA GLU A 475 10.92 -1.86 12.84
C GLU A 475 9.43 -2.16 13.08
N ARG A 476 8.97 -2.09 14.34
CA ARG A 476 7.57 -2.30 14.71
C ARG A 476 6.65 -1.31 13.96
N LEU A 477 6.99 -0.03 14.03
CA LEU A 477 6.30 1.05 13.31
C LEU A 477 6.33 0.85 11.78
N SER A 478 7.41 0.28 11.24
CA SER A 478 7.51 -0.02 9.81
C SER A 478 6.61 -1.20 9.37
N HIS A 479 6.48 -2.23 10.22
CA HIS A 479 5.68 -3.43 9.96
C HIS A 479 4.17 -3.18 10.11
N ALA A 480 3.77 -2.08 10.74
CA ALA A 480 2.40 -1.59 10.71
C ALA A 480 1.93 -1.17 9.30
N LYS A 481 2.77 -1.25 8.26
CA LYS A 481 2.37 -0.98 6.86
C LYS A 481 1.68 -2.15 6.14
N ILE A 482 1.82 -3.39 6.62
CA ILE A 482 1.33 -4.57 5.89
C ILE A 482 0.02 -5.05 6.53
N GLY A 483 -1.10 -4.50 6.03
CA GLY A 483 -2.43 -5.03 6.29
C GLY A 483 -2.60 -6.39 5.64
N GLY A 484 -2.27 -7.46 6.36
CA GLY A 484 -2.49 -8.85 5.98
C GLY A 484 -2.44 -9.73 7.21
N GLY A 485 -3.50 -10.51 7.45
CA GLY A 485 -3.75 -11.23 8.70
C GLY A 485 -2.52 -11.97 9.25
N ARG A 486 -2.19 -11.70 10.52
CA ARG A 486 -1.16 -12.43 11.24
C ARG A 486 -1.67 -13.82 11.61
N ASN A 487 -1.01 -14.86 11.10
CA ASN A 487 -1.06 -16.20 11.65
C ASN A 487 -0.30 -16.23 12.99
N LEU A 488 -0.87 -16.95 13.97
CA LEU A 488 -0.43 -16.99 15.36
C LEU A 488 0.91 -17.73 15.60
N ALA A 489 1.64 -18.10 14.55
CA ALA A 489 2.80 -19.01 14.62
C ALA A 489 4.17 -18.30 14.64
N ASP A 490 4.28 -17.07 14.14
CA ASP A 490 5.58 -16.38 14.02
C ASP A 490 6.05 -15.70 15.33
N LYS A 491 5.29 -15.84 16.43
CA LYS A 491 5.66 -15.32 17.75
C LYS A 491 6.74 -16.15 18.48
N ALA A 492 7.16 -17.29 17.94
CA ALA A 492 8.01 -18.22 18.69
C ALA A 492 9.52 -18.11 18.44
N ASN A 493 9.99 -17.35 17.44
CA ASN A 493 11.40 -17.41 17.01
C ASN A 493 12.20 -16.11 17.14
N ILE A 494 11.67 -15.08 17.79
CA ILE A 494 12.44 -13.89 18.18
C ILE A 494 12.02 -13.60 19.63
N PHE A 495 12.98 -13.52 20.57
CA PHE A 495 12.83 -13.32 22.03
C PHE A 495 12.91 -14.58 22.93
N ASP A 496 14.09 -15.20 22.98
CA ASP A 496 14.56 -15.82 24.22
C ASP A 496 15.03 -14.70 25.17
N GLU A 497 14.15 -14.16 26.04
CA GLU A 497 14.44 -13.51 27.35
C GLU A 497 13.32 -12.59 27.90
N ILE A 498 12.07 -12.63 27.41
CA ILE A 498 10.97 -11.85 28.00
C ILE A 498 9.81 -12.77 28.40
N ASN A 499 9.35 -12.62 29.64
CA ASN A 499 8.25 -13.39 30.23
C ASN A 499 6.96 -13.27 29.37
N GLU A 500 6.24 -14.38 29.23
CA GLU A 500 5.03 -14.51 28.39
C GLU A 500 3.87 -13.56 28.76
N GLU A 501 3.92 -12.88 29.91
CA GLU A 501 2.90 -11.92 30.36
C GLU A 501 3.00 -10.54 29.65
N ASP A 502 4.15 -10.18 29.06
CA ASP A 502 4.36 -8.86 28.43
C ASP A 502 3.93 -8.79 26.94
N ILE A 503 3.57 -9.92 26.33
CA ILE A 503 3.24 -10.00 24.89
C ILE A 503 1.88 -9.35 24.55
N SER A 504 1.06 -9.06 25.57
CA SER A 504 -0.24 -8.40 25.46
C SER A 504 -0.18 -6.88 25.72
N ALA A 505 0.91 -6.36 26.27
CA ALA A 505 0.99 -4.97 26.71
C ALA A 505 1.58 -4.08 25.60
N THR A 506 0.98 -2.92 25.39
CA THR A 506 1.53 -1.89 24.50
C THR A 506 2.86 -1.36 25.10
N PRO A 507 3.94 -1.23 24.33
CA PRO A 507 5.25 -0.88 24.87
C PRO A 507 5.24 0.53 25.47
N LEU A 508 5.73 0.66 26.69
CA LEU A 508 5.96 1.94 27.36
C LEU A 508 7.43 2.36 27.19
N ILE A 509 7.66 3.47 26.50
CA ILE A 509 8.99 4.02 26.21
C ILE A 509 9.27 5.19 27.14
N ARG A 510 10.40 5.13 27.83
CA ARG A 510 10.87 6.20 28.71
C ARG A 510 11.58 7.30 27.94
N TYR A 511 11.46 8.53 28.41
CA TYR A 511 12.24 9.65 27.89
C TYR A 511 13.74 9.43 28.09
N CYS A 512 14.54 9.99 27.17
CA CYS A 512 16.00 9.83 27.13
C CYS A 512 16.73 10.95 27.86
N ALA A 513 16.17 12.16 27.85
CA ALA A 513 16.74 13.33 28.50
C ALA A 513 15.66 14.37 28.81
N VAL A 514 15.80 15.04 29.96
CA VAL A 514 14.99 16.18 30.37
C VAL A 514 15.87 17.40 30.61
N SER A 515 15.38 18.60 30.28
CA SER A 515 16.12 19.84 30.53
C SER A 515 16.17 20.25 31.99
N SER A 516 17.17 21.08 32.32
CA SER A 516 17.33 21.64 33.65
C SER A 516 16.16 22.59 33.97
N ILE A 517 15.41 22.30 35.02
CA ILE A 517 14.26 23.12 35.46
C ILE A 517 14.64 24.57 35.80
N GLU A 518 15.87 24.80 36.29
CA GLU A 518 16.35 26.15 36.64
C GLU A 518 16.57 27.06 35.43
N PHE A 519 16.93 26.48 34.28
CA PHE A 519 17.28 27.22 33.06
C PHE A 519 16.23 27.11 31.95
N GLY A 520 15.21 26.27 32.13
CA GLY A 520 14.07 26.15 31.23
C GLY A 520 13.08 27.29 31.35
N HIS A 521 11.91 27.08 30.73
CA HIS A 521 10.80 28.00 30.87
C HIS A 521 10.21 27.92 32.28
N LYS A 522 9.56 28.99 32.74
CA LYS A 522 8.87 29.03 34.04
C LYS A 522 7.42 28.56 33.97
N THR A 523 6.87 28.48 32.78
CA THR A 523 5.47 28.14 32.48
C THR A 523 5.43 27.06 31.40
N ALA A 524 4.24 26.57 31.09
CA ALA A 524 4.03 25.52 30.08
C ALA A 524 4.62 25.93 28.73
N ILE A 525 5.40 25.04 28.11
CA ILE A 525 5.88 25.24 26.75
C ILE A 525 4.69 25.00 25.81
N THR A 526 4.29 26.03 25.09
CA THR A 526 3.08 26.02 24.26
C THR A 526 3.36 25.71 22.78
N ASP A 527 4.58 25.98 22.30
CA ASP A 527 4.97 25.71 20.92
C ASP A 527 6.46 25.33 20.82
N LEU A 528 6.78 24.51 19.84
CA LEU A 528 8.10 23.95 19.61
C LEU A 528 8.36 23.78 18.11
N HIS A 529 9.51 24.27 17.65
CA HIS A 529 9.93 24.16 16.25
C HIS A 529 11.38 23.70 16.13
N TRP A 530 11.63 22.72 15.27
CA TRP A 530 12.99 22.33 14.89
C TRP A 530 13.56 23.36 13.91
N LEU A 531 14.84 23.71 14.08
CA LEU A 531 15.53 24.49 13.06
C LEU A 531 15.88 23.57 11.87
N PRO A 532 15.69 24.05 10.62
CA PRO A 532 16.01 23.27 9.43
C PRO A 532 17.45 22.74 9.39
N ASP A 533 17.63 21.61 8.73
CA ASP A 533 18.89 20.85 8.68
C ASP A 533 20.03 21.55 7.95
N TYR A 534 19.76 22.53 7.08
CA TYR A 534 20.77 23.24 6.28
C TYR A 534 21.42 24.42 7.01
N TYR A 535 20.88 24.89 8.14
CA TYR A 535 21.50 25.96 8.91
C TYR A 535 21.46 25.76 10.42
N GLU A 536 22.38 26.40 11.11
CA GLU A 536 22.44 26.46 12.56
C GLU A 536 22.67 27.90 13.03
N ILE A 537 22.26 28.21 14.25
CA ILE A 537 22.35 29.54 14.84
C ILE A 537 23.46 29.57 15.88
N THR A 538 24.32 30.59 15.82
CA THR A 538 25.34 30.86 16.84
C THR A 538 24.77 31.58 18.06
N ARG A 539 25.51 31.65 19.17
CA ARG A 539 25.10 32.41 20.37
C ARG A 539 24.75 33.90 20.12
N MET A 540 25.18 34.47 19.00
CA MET A 540 24.81 35.84 18.58
C MET A 540 23.47 35.92 17.83
N GLY A 541 22.82 34.80 17.53
CA GLY A 541 21.63 34.75 16.69
C GLY A 541 21.92 34.78 15.18
N ILE A 542 23.19 34.64 14.76
CA ILE A 542 23.60 34.67 13.35
C ILE A 542 23.51 33.27 12.75
N PRO A 543 22.81 33.08 11.60
CA PRO A 543 22.69 31.79 10.93
C PRO A 543 23.94 31.43 10.12
N HIS A 544 24.35 30.17 10.20
CA HIS A 544 25.49 29.58 9.52
C HIS A 544 25.13 28.26 8.85
N GLU A 545 25.91 27.86 7.84
CA GLU A 545 25.71 26.59 7.15
C GLU A 545 25.95 25.39 8.09
N ASN A 546 24.95 24.51 8.19
CA ASN A 546 25.04 23.32 9.01
C ASN A 546 25.78 22.20 8.27
N LYS A 547 26.98 21.86 8.76
CA LYS A 547 27.83 20.82 8.15
C LYS A 547 27.36 19.40 8.44
N SER A 548 26.52 19.18 9.46
CA SER A 548 26.05 17.84 9.79
C SER A 548 24.90 17.37 8.91
N GLY A 549 24.20 18.30 8.23
CA GLY A 549 23.06 17.98 7.36
C GLY A 549 21.91 17.30 8.09
N VAL A 550 21.76 17.56 9.40
CA VAL A 550 20.70 17.02 10.26
C VAL A 550 20.24 18.10 11.25
N CYS A 551 18.96 18.11 11.60
CA CYS A 551 18.38 19.02 12.60
C CYS A 551 19.01 18.79 13.98
N VAL A 552 19.70 19.81 14.52
CA VAL A 552 20.44 19.73 15.80
C VAL A 552 20.02 20.78 16.82
N GLN A 553 19.20 21.74 16.41
CA GLN A 553 18.75 22.84 17.24
C GLN A 553 17.24 22.98 17.13
N LEU A 554 16.62 23.45 18.21
CA LEU A 554 15.18 23.67 18.29
C LEU A 554 14.88 24.95 19.08
N VAL A 555 13.68 25.46 18.87
CA VAL A 555 13.15 26.69 19.47
C VAL A 555 11.89 26.37 20.24
N THR A 556 11.76 26.92 21.44
CA THR A 556 10.57 26.79 22.29
C THR A 556 10.03 28.16 22.68
N CYS A 557 8.72 28.27 22.83
CA CYS A 557 8.08 29.45 23.43
C CYS A 557 7.16 29.05 24.59
N ALA A 558 7.03 29.97 25.55
CA ALA A 558 6.14 29.82 26.68
C ALA A 558 5.65 31.21 27.15
N PRO A 559 4.49 31.31 27.84
CA PRO A 559 3.96 32.57 28.34
C PRO A 559 4.77 33.15 29.53
N ASP A 560 6.03 32.76 29.68
CA ASP A 560 7.01 33.34 30.61
C ASP A 560 7.81 34.50 30.00
N CYS A 561 7.28 35.06 28.91
CA CYS A 561 7.83 36.19 28.17
C CYS A 561 9.17 35.92 27.46
N SER A 562 9.49 34.64 27.21
CA SER A 562 10.74 34.28 26.57
C SER A 562 10.60 33.26 25.44
N VAL A 563 11.54 33.32 24.50
CA VAL A 563 11.78 32.31 23.46
C VAL A 563 13.19 31.77 23.68
N LEU A 564 13.30 30.45 23.80
CA LEU A 564 14.55 29.78 24.12
C LEU A 564 15.03 28.93 22.94
N PHE A 565 16.34 28.97 22.68
CA PHE A 565 16.97 28.12 21.66
C PHE A 565 17.85 27.07 22.34
N TRP A 566 17.72 25.83 21.88
CA TRP A 566 18.33 24.66 22.47
C TRP A 566 19.19 23.93 21.42
N ASP A 567 20.27 23.30 21.87
CA ASP A 567 21.16 22.48 21.03
C ASP A 567 21.27 21.09 21.66
N ILE A 568 21.10 20.03 20.86
CA ILE A 568 21.12 18.64 21.35
C ILE A 568 22.54 18.04 21.38
N ARG A 569 23.52 18.71 20.78
CA ARG A 569 24.89 18.18 20.64
C ARG A 569 25.69 18.34 21.93
N GLN A 570 26.70 17.49 22.11
CA GLN A 570 27.61 17.62 23.24
C GLN A 570 28.49 18.88 23.12
N PRO A 571 28.54 19.74 24.16
CA PRO A 571 29.47 20.86 24.20
C PRO A 571 30.93 20.37 24.24
N LYS A 572 31.85 21.11 23.62
CA LYS A 572 33.28 20.79 23.69
C LYS A 572 33.79 21.02 25.11
N ILE A 573 34.35 19.98 25.73
CA ILE A 573 35.11 20.07 26.97
C ILE A 573 36.35 20.94 26.70
N ILE A 574 36.42 22.13 27.29
CA ILE A 574 37.65 22.91 27.34
C ILE A 574 38.59 22.15 28.30
N PRO A 575 39.81 21.76 27.89
CA PRO A 575 40.72 21.07 28.80
C PRO A 575 41.10 22.02 29.94
N ILE A 576 40.49 21.80 31.10
CA ILE A 576 40.90 22.42 32.36
C ILE A 576 42.33 21.94 32.66
N SER A 577 43.18 22.86 33.11
CA SER A 577 44.58 22.60 33.42
C SER A 577 44.74 21.40 34.37
N MET A 578 45.86 20.67 34.24
CA MET A 578 46.10 19.35 34.84
C MET A 578 46.16 19.30 36.40
N GLN A 579 45.69 20.31 37.13
CA GLN A 579 45.78 20.34 38.59
C GLN A 579 44.53 19.82 39.34
N ASP A 580 43.37 19.67 38.68
CA ASP A 580 42.13 19.20 39.34
C ASP A 580 41.72 17.76 39.00
N LYS A 581 42.57 16.98 38.32
CA LYS A 581 42.27 15.61 37.86
C LYS A 581 42.15 14.54 38.96
N LYS A 582 42.20 14.88 40.25
CA LYS A 582 42.17 13.89 41.35
C LYS A 582 40.87 13.86 42.17
N LYS A 583 39.79 14.52 41.74
CA LYS A 583 38.53 14.51 42.51
C LYS A 583 37.21 14.25 41.76
N HIS A 584 37.23 13.89 40.48
CA HIS A 584 36.03 13.43 39.77
C HIS A 584 36.34 12.16 38.95
N GLU A 585 36.50 11.04 39.63
CA GLU A 585 36.07 9.75 39.08
C GLU A 585 34.65 9.53 39.61
N GLU A 586 33.68 10.23 39.01
CA GLU A 586 32.27 9.87 39.22
C GLU A 586 32.06 8.50 38.58
N LYS A 587 31.63 7.53 39.39
CA LYS A 587 31.12 6.25 38.91
C LYS A 587 30.09 6.54 37.82
N GLN A 588 30.26 5.96 36.63
CA GLN A 588 29.19 5.93 35.63
C GLN A 588 27.99 5.23 36.27
N LEU A 589 26.97 6.00 36.64
CA LEU A 589 25.65 5.47 36.98
C LEU A 589 25.08 4.86 35.69
N ASP A 590 24.80 3.57 35.69
CA ASP A 590 24.09 2.92 34.59
C ASP A 590 22.69 3.54 34.45
N ASN A 591 22.23 3.71 33.21
CA ASN A 591 20.86 4.18 32.98
C ASN A 591 19.87 3.15 33.53
N PRO A 592 18.70 3.59 34.04
CA PRO A 592 17.64 2.66 34.37
C PRO A 592 17.29 1.79 33.15
N HIS A 593 16.99 0.51 33.38
CA HIS A 593 16.66 -0.44 32.32
C HIS A 593 15.59 0.13 31.36
N GLY A 594 15.86 0.06 30.05
CA GLY A 594 14.95 0.50 28.99
C GLY A 594 15.15 1.93 28.47
N VAL A 595 16.05 2.75 29.04
CA VAL A 595 16.33 4.13 28.55
C VAL A 595 17.51 4.17 27.57
N PRO A 596 17.31 4.62 26.31
CA PRO A 596 18.40 4.81 25.35
C PRO A 596 19.51 5.75 25.86
N ASN A 597 20.77 5.41 25.57
CA ASN A 597 21.93 6.21 25.98
C ASN A 597 22.22 7.41 25.04
N THR A 598 21.42 7.60 23.99
CA THR A 598 21.67 8.53 22.88
C THR A 598 21.89 9.98 23.32
N PHE A 599 21.12 10.45 24.31
CA PHE A 599 21.14 11.84 24.80
C PHE A 599 21.47 11.97 26.30
N LYS A 600 22.13 10.96 26.89
CA LYS A 600 22.44 10.93 28.33
C LYS A 600 23.18 12.17 28.83
N HIS A 601 24.00 12.80 27.99
CA HIS A 601 24.74 14.03 28.34
C HIS A 601 23.87 15.28 28.50
N LEU A 602 22.61 15.24 28.07
CA LEU A 602 21.65 16.33 28.19
C LEU A 602 20.78 16.18 29.44
N ASP A 603 20.63 14.95 29.95
CA ASP A 603 19.69 14.70 31.03
C ASP A 603 20.01 15.54 32.28
N LEU A 604 19.01 16.29 32.74
CA LEU A 604 19.04 17.30 33.82
C LEU A 604 20.05 18.46 33.65
N THR A 605 20.86 18.46 32.59
CA THR A 605 21.93 19.45 32.36
C THR A 605 21.72 20.29 31.10
N TRP A 606 20.73 19.93 30.28
CA TRP A 606 20.39 20.64 29.07
C TRP A 606 19.88 22.04 29.39
N LYS A 607 20.51 23.04 28.78
CA LYS A 607 20.24 24.46 28.98
C LYS A 607 20.16 25.18 27.63
N PRO A 608 19.37 26.25 27.53
CA PRO A 608 19.28 27.03 26.31
C PRO A 608 20.57 27.83 26.10
N PHE A 609 20.96 28.02 24.85
CA PHE A 609 22.15 28.81 24.50
C PHE A 609 21.81 30.25 24.10
N ILE A 610 20.57 30.52 23.69
CA ILE A 610 20.00 31.86 23.50
C ILE A 610 18.70 31.95 24.30
N LYS A 611 18.51 33.09 24.95
CA LYS A 611 17.24 33.50 25.54
C LYS A 611 16.84 34.85 24.96
N VAL A 612 15.76 34.87 24.19
CA VAL A 612 15.16 36.09 23.65
C VAL A 612 14.04 36.52 24.61
N SER A 613 14.19 37.68 25.23
CA SER A 613 13.16 38.31 26.07
C SER A 613 12.36 39.32 25.25
N LEU A 614 11.03 39.25 25.35
CA LEU A 614 10.10 40.02 24.52
C LEU A 614 9.53 41.21 25.31
N SER A 615 10.31 42.27 25.45
CA SER A 615 9.83 43.51 26.10
C SER A 615 8.80 44.24 25.23
N ARG A 616 7.74 44.79 25.84
CA ARG A 616 6.71 45.56 25.14
C ARG A 616 7.24 46.84 24.49
N ILE A 617 6.64 47.21 23.37
CA ILE A 617 6.93 48.46 22.69
C ILE A 617 6.29 49.61 23.47
N GLY A 618 7.11 50.54 23.98
CA GLY A 618 6.65 51.80 24.60
C GLY A 618 6.23 51.72 26.07
N THR A 619 6.16 50.53 26.67
CA THR A 619 5.89 50.33 28.11
C THR A 619 6.95 49.42 28.74
N SER A 620 7.03 49.41 30.08
CA SER A 620 7.96 48.54 30.82
C SER A 620 7.45 47.09 31.00
N GLY A 621 6.40 46.69 30.28
CA GLY A 621 5.84 45.34 30.34
C GLY A 621 6.56 44.36 29.40
N GLU A 622 6.18 43.09 29.46
CA GLU A 622 6.65 42.04 28.55
C GLU A 622 5.46 41.40 27.81
N TYR A 623 5.71 40.77 26.66
CA TYR A 623 4.72 40.01 25.90
C TYR A 623 4.76 38.53 26.31
N SER A 624 3.60 37.91 26.52
CA SER A 624 3.48 36.48 26.81
C SER A 624 3.25 35.68 25.52
N PRO A 625 4.27 35.02 24.94
CA PRO A 625 4.13 34.30 23.68
C PRO A 625 3.43 32.94 23.89
N LEU A 626 2.56 32.57 22.96
CA LEU A 626 1.87 31.27 22.93
C LEU A 626 2.25 30.42 21.70
N THR A 627 2.49 31.05 20.57
CA THR A 627 2.88 30.35 19.33
C THR A 627 3.87 31.19 18.54
N ILE A 628 4.74 30.51 17.81
CA ILE A 628 5.82 31.12 17.05
C ILE A 628 5.79 30.64 15.60
N SER A 629 6.07 31.55 14.66
CA SER A 629 6.31 31.19 13.26
C SER A 629 7.64 31.72 12.77
N ILE A 630 8.53 30.78 12.43
CA ILE A 630 9.86 31.03 11.86
C ILE A 630 9.81 30.84 10.34
N ARG A 631 10.62 31.59 9.60
CA ARG A 631 10.67 31.48 8.13
C ARG A 631 11.57 30.32 7.73
N ASP A 632 11.00 29.33 7.05
CA ASP A 632 11.78 28.28 6.41
C ASP A 632 12.43 28.85 5.15
N GLY A 633 13.74 29.11 5.23
CA GLY A 633 14.56 29.53 4.10
C GLY A 633 14.78 28.39 3.10
N HIS A 634 13.78 28.03 2.31
CA HIS A 634 14.02 27.14 1.18
C HIS A 634 14.92 27.86 0.16
N LEU A 635 16.20 27.47 0.09
CA LEU A 635 16.96 27.62 -1.14
C LEU A 635 16.27 26.74 -2.18
N SER A 636 15.61 27.36 -3.14
CA SER A 636 15.18 26.70 -4.36
C SER A 636 16.42 26.15 -5.06
N HIS A 637 16.63 24.84 -5.02
CA HIS A 637 17.41 24.18 -6.07
C HIS A 637 16.59 24.24 -7.36
N GLY A 638 16.59 25.42 -7.97
CA GLY A 638 16.13 25.62 -9.34
C GLY A 638 17.03 24.87 -10.31
N SER A 639 16.41 24.29 -11.31
CA SER A 639 17.02 23.68 -12.48
C SER A 639 17.93 24.67 -13.24
N SER A 640 19.23 24.69 -12.91
CA SER A 640 20.42 25.07 -13.72
C SER A 640 21.62 24.89 -12.79
N ASP A 641 22.64 24.06 -12.99
CA ASP A 641 23.40 23.76 -14.20
C ASP A 641 23.90 22.31 -14.17
N LYS A 642 23.57 21.56 -15.23
CA LYS A 642 24.29 20.34 -15.60
C LYS A 642 25.60 20.74 -16.27
N THR A 643 26.62 21.18 -15.52
CA THR A 643 28.05 21.06 -15.89
C THR A 643 28.91 21.72 -14.82
N GLN A 644 29.29 20.94 -13.81
CA GLN A 644 30.54 21.00 -13.02
C GLN A 644 30.25 20.44 -11.64
N ASN A 645 30.49 19.13 -11.49
CA ASN A 645 30.99 18.44 -10.27
C ASN A 645 30.83 16.93 -10.46
N GLN A 646 31.48 16.39 -11.49
CA GLN A 646 31.79 14.96 -11.56
C GLN A 646 33.04 14.68 -10.71
N THR A 647 32.94 14.87 -9.39
CA THR A 647 33.86 14.31 -8.38
C THR A 647 33.19 14.37 -7.00
N ALA A 648 32.01 13.75 -6.86
CA ALA A 648 31.39 13.47 -5.56
C ALA A 648 30.21 12.48 -5.72
N VAL A 649 30.44 11.33 -6.37
CA VAL A 649 29.48 10.22 -6.37
C VAL A 649 30.16 9.00 -5.76
N GLU A 650 30.60 9.16 -4.52
CA GLU A 650 30.90 8.08 -3.57
C GLU A 650 30.69 8.64 -2.15
N LYS A 651 29.43 8.82 -1.74
CA LYS A 651 29.08 8.86 -0.31
C LYS A 651 27.93 7.89 -0.09
N GLN A 652 28.34 6.75 0.42
CA GLN A 652 27.50 5.69 0.93
C GLN A 652 26.53 6.22 1.99
N ASP A 653 25.35 5.63 1.95
CA ASP A 653 24.33 5.49 2.97
C ASP A 653 24.93 5.10 4.34
N ARG A 654 25.33 6.08 5.14
CA ARG A 654 25.66 5.92 6.56
C ARG A 654 24.88 6.95 7.36
N GLY A 655 23.82 6.50 8.03
CA GLY A 655 23.07 7.33 8.98
C GLY A 655 24.00 7.99 10.01
N VAL A 656 23.85 9.30 10.20
CA VAL A 656 24.66 10.07 11.17
C VAL A 656 24.11 9.82 12.57
N SER A 657 24.90 9.17 13.44
CA SER A 657 24.48 8.94 14.83
C SER A 657 24.59 10.21 15.67
N TYR A 658 23.48 10.67 16.26
CA TYR A 658 23.43 11.88 17.11
C TYR A 658 24.36 11.82 18.33
N SER A 659 24.64 10.64 18.87
CA SER A 659 25.58 10.43 19.99
C SER A 659 27.02 10.93 19.69
N SER A 660 27.40 10.91 18.41
CA SER A 660 28.74 11.27 17.93
C SER A 660 28.89 12.77 17.62
N LEU A 661 27.79 13.52 17.54
CA LEU A 661 27.81 14.92 17.14
C LEU A 661 28.40 15.82 18.24
N ARG A 662 29.15 16.84 17.80
CA ARG A 662 29.82 17.83 18.66
C ARG A 662 29.60 19.23 18.11
N VAL A 663 29.50 20.21 19.01
CA VAL A 663 29.32 21.62 18.61
C VAL A 663 30.55 22.13 17.80
N PRO A 664 30.34 22.69 16.59
CA PRO A 664 31.42 23.23 15.75
C PRO A 664 32.19 24.38 16.43
N SER A 665 33.44 24.62 16.00
CA SER A 665 34.19 25.79 16.48
C SER A 665 33.74 27.05 15.71
N PRO A 666 33.49 28.18 16.38
CA PRO A 666 33.05 29.42 15.73
C PRO A 666 34.06 30.03 14.75
N LYS A 667 35.31 29.53 14.71
CA LYS A 667 36.38 30.05 13.83
C LYS A 667 36.29 29.60 12.36
N HIS A 668 35.42 28.63 12.03
CA HIS A 668 35.33 28.03 10.68
C HIS A 668 33.89 27.94 10.13
N LEU A 669 33.06 28.95 10.44
CA LEU A 669 31.66 28.98 10.02
C LEU A 669 31.47 29.95 8.86
N LYS A 670 30.86 29.48 7.76
CA LYS A 670 30.44 30.32 6.64
C LYS A 670 29.07 30.92 6.99
N GLN A 671 28.96 32.24 6.97
CA GLN A 671 27.69 32.92 7.22
C GLN A 671 26.78 32.76 6.00
N LEU A 672 25.49 32.51 6.23
CA LEU A 672 24.49 32.44 5.18
C LEU A 672 23.77 33.79 5.04
N GLU A 673 23.94 34.42 3.87
CA GLU A 673 23.23 35.64 3.48
C GLU A 673 21.97 35.21 2.71
N GLY A 674 20.80 35.26 3.37
CA GLY A 674 19.53 34.84 2.75
C GLY A 674 18.49 34.27 3.73
N ILE A 675 18.91 33.93 4.96
CA ILE A 675 18.00 33.47 6.01
C ILE A 675 17.49 34.68 6.80
N SER A 676 16.16 34.83 6.89
CA SER A 676 15.55 35.85 7.74
C SER A 676 15.72 35.48 9.20
N THR A 677 16.13 36.44 10.03
CA THR A 677 16.20 36.27 11.49
C THR A 677 14.94 36.75 12.21
N SER A 678 13.97 37.22 11.45
CA SER A 678 12.70 37.71 11.97
C SER A 678 11.65 36.62 12.06
N PHE A 679 10.81 36.71 13.07
CA PHE A 679 9.74 35.75 13.35
C PHE A 679 8.50 36.46 13.91
N TYR A 680 7.36 35.78 13.74
CA TYR A 680 6.08 36.23 14.28
C TYR A 680 5.71 35.44 15.51
N ILE A 681 5.01 36.10 16.43
CA ILE A 681 4.62 35.58 17.73
C ILE A 681 3.16 35.93 17.97
N GLY A 682 2.34 34.93 18.27
CA GLY A 682 1.00 35.14 18.81
C GLY A 682 1.06 35.19 20.33
N THR A 683 0.44 36.20 20.94
CA THR A 683 0.46 36.37 22.41
C THR A 683 -0.86 35.93 23.05
N GLU A 684 -0.81 35.75 24.37
CA GLU A 684 -1.99 35.46 25.20
C GLU A 684 -3.02 36.62 25.19
N ASP A 685 -2.55 37.86 25.00
CA ASP A 685 -3.38 39.06 24.99
C ASP A 685 -4.04 39.34 23.62
N GLY A 686 -3.89 38.46 22.63
CA GLY A 686 -4.46 38.65 21.29
C GLY A 686 -3.63 39.54 20.35
N GLU A 687 -2.38 39.80 20.71
CA GLU A 687 -1.45 40.60 19.90
C GLU A 687 -0.60 39.70 18.99
N LEU A 688 -0.37 40.14 17.76
CA LEU A 688 0.63 39.60 16.85
C LEU A 688 1.88 40.48 16.92
N VAL A 689 3.00 39.89 17.30
CA VAL A 689 4.27 40.59 17.50
C VAL A 689 5.31 40.10 16.50
N TYR A 690 6.02 41.02 15.85
CA TYR A 690 7.13 40.72 14.93
C TYR A 690 8.46 41.12 15.59
N SER A 691 9.37 40.16 15.73
CA SER A 691 10.65 40.35 16.42
C SER A 691 11.80 39.65 15.70
N ASP A 692 13.03 40.05 16.00
CA ASP A 692 14.27 39.40 15.57
C ASP A 692 14.90 38.64 16.76
N TRP A 693 15.50 37.48 16.53
CA TRP A 693 16.22 36.70 17.55
C TRP A 693 17.70 37.05 17.64
N LYS A 694 18.22 37.92 16.77
CA LYS A 694 19.61 38.41 16.86
C LYS A 694 19.86 39.07 18.22
N MET A 695 21.01 38.76 18.80
CA MET A 695 21.44 39.27 20.09
C MET A 695 22.41 40.44 19.87
N GLU A 696 22.20 41.55 20.57
CA GLU A 696 23.14 42.67 20.60
C GLU A 696 24.04 42.59 21.84
N LYS A 697 25.27 43.09 21.70
CA LYS A 697 26.19 43.24 22.83
C LYS A 697 26.05 44.63 23.41
N ASP A 698 25.76 44.69 24.70
CA ASP A 698 25.84 45.93 25.44
C ASP A 698 27.30 46.41 25.48
N SER A 699 27.53 47.67 25.07
CA SER A 699 28.88 48.27 25.03
C SER A 699 29.53 48.35 26.40
N ASP A 700 28.71 48.43 27.45
CA ASP A 700 29.18 48.75 28.80
C ASP A 700 29.35 47.48 29.65
N THR A 701 28.42 46.51 29.54
CA THR A 701 28.47 45.26 30.32
C THR A 701 28.99 44.06 29.55
N GLY A 702 29.08 44.12 28.22
CA GLY A 702 29.40 43.00 27.35
C GLY A 702 28.37 41.86 27.39
N LYS A 703 27.25 42.03 28.10
CA LYS A 703 26.16 41.07 28.14
C LYS A 703 25.38 41.11 26.83
N LEU A 704 24.91 39.94 26.42
CA LEU A 704 24.01 39.80 25.27
C LEU A 704 22.58 40.10 25.72
N PHE A 705 21.88 40.94 24.96
CA PHE A 705 20.47 41.24 25.18
C PHE A 705 19.68 41.11 23.87
N SER A 706 18.38 40.85 23.96
CA SER A 706 17.48 40.73 22.82
C SER A 706 17.03 42.09 22.31
N MET A 707 16.87 42.20 21.01
CA MET A 707 16.27 43.38 20.40
C MET A 707 14.80 43.53 20.83
N LYS A 708 14.33 44.77 20.91
CA LYS A 708 12.89 45.01 21.13
C LYS A 708 12.11 44.61 19.87
N PRO A 709 10.88 44.11 20.02
CA PRO A 709 10.02 43.80 18.87
C PRO A 709 9.83 45.03 17.97
N SER A 710 9.78 44.79 16.66
CA SER A 710 9.71 45.84 15.64
C SER A 710 8.28 46.28 15.37
N LEU A 711 7.34 45.34 15.34
CA LEU A 711 5.93 45.62 15.04
C LEU A 711 5.02 44.90 16.03
N ARG A 712 3.86 45.51 16.29
CA ARG A 712 2.77 44.93 17.07
C ARG A 712 1.44 45.21 16.40
N PHE A 713 0.53 44.24 16.43
CA PHE A 713 -0.84 44.39 15.98
C PHE A 713 -1.79 43.76 16.99
N LEU A 714 -2.81 44.50 17.43
CA LEU A 714 -3.86 43.99 18.32
C LEU A 714 -5.13 43.78 17.49
N ILE A 715 -5.42 42.54 17.12
CA ILE A 715 -6.57 42.17 16.27
C ILE A 715 -7.41 41.07 16.88
N HIS A 716 -6.77 40.13 17.58
CA HIS A 716 -7.50 39.07 18.25
C HIS A 716 -8.04 39.59 19.58
N ASP A 717 -9.24 39.15 19.92
CA ASP A 717 -9.99 39.50 21.12
C ASP A 717 -9.84 38.45 22.24
N GLY A 718 -8.85 37.57 22.08
CA GLY A 718 -8.46 36.53 23.02
C GLY A 718 -7.14 35.90 22.61
N VAL A 719 -6.79 34.79 23.25
CA VAL A 719 -5.53 34.08 23.02
C VAL A 719 -5.34 33.73 21.54
N VAL A 720 -4.13 33.97 21.03
CA VAL A 720 -3.76 33.55 19.67
C VAL A 720 -3.34 32.08 19.70
N HIS A 721 -4.18 31.21 19.13
CA HIS A 721 -3.97 29.77 19.10
C HIS A 721 -3.04 29.32 17.96
N THR A 722 -3.15 29.97 16.79
CA THR A 722 -2.37 29.62 15.61
C THR A 722 -1.68 30.85 15.05
N VAL A 723 -0.38 30.72 14.76
CA VAL A 723 0.35 31.60 13.85
C VAL A 723 1.11 30.70 12.86
N GLN A 724 0.62 30.60 11.63
CA GLN A 724 1.15 29.66 10.65
C GLN A 724 1.40 30.32 9.28
N ARG A 725 2.59 30.12 8.73
CA ARG A 725 2.91 30.50 7.35
C ARG A 725 2.22 29.59 6.34
N SER A 726 1.87 30.15 5.18
CA SER A 726 1.35 29.37 4.05
C SER A 726 2.44 28.44 3.50
N PRO A 727 2.14 27.15 3.23
CA PRO A 727 3.06 26.24 2.56
C PRO A 727 3.46 26.70 1.15
N PHE A 728 2.65 27.56 0.52
CA PHE A 728 2.85 28.01 -0.86
C PHE A 728 3.48 29.41 -0.97
N PHE A 729 3.30 30.24 0.05
CA PHE A 729 3.74 31.64 0.13
C PHE A 729 4.42 31.91 1.47
N GLN A 730 5.75 32.04 1.46
CA GLN A 730 6.54 32.19 2.70
C GLN A 730 6.29 33.52 3.44
N ASP A 731 5.81 34.51 2.72
CA ASP A 731 5.47 35.84 3.21
C ASP A 731 4.03 35.92 3.73
N ILE A 732 3.18 34.91 3.50
CA ILE A 732 1.78 34.93 3.96
C ILE A 732 1.62 34.15 5.26
N ILE A 733 0.96 34.75 6.24
CA ILE A 733 0.75 34.18 7.59
C ILE A 733 -0.73 34.21 7.93
N LEU A 734 -1.24 33.09 8.44
CA LEU A 734 -2.56 32.94 9.02
C LEU A 734 -2.45 33.05 10.54
N THR A 735 -3.28 33.89 11.14
CA THR A 735 -3.45 33.97 12.59
C THR A 735 -4.90 33.70 12.97
N VAL A 736 -5.07 32.90 14.03
CA VAL A 736 -6.39 32.50 14.54
C VAL A 736 -6.39 32.66 16.04
N GLY A 737 -7.36 33.41 16.57
CA GLY A 737 -7.47 33.68 18.00
C GLY A 737 -8.80 34.32 18.36
N GLY A 738 -9.34 33.90 19.51
CA GLY A 738 -10.64 34.36 19.98
C GLY A 738 -11.75 34.12 18.94
N TRP A 739 -12.39 35.18 18.48
CA TRP A 739 -13.47 35.14 17.48
C TRP A 739 -13.04 35.57 16.09
N THR A 740 -11.74 35.81 15.90
CA THR A 740 -11.20 36.45 14.70
C THR A 740 -10.13 35.59 14.06
N LEU A 741 -10.09 35.62 12.73
CA LEU A 741 -8.99 35.11 11.94
C LEU A 741 -8.47 36.24 11.05
N ALA A 742 -7.17 36.23 10.81
CA ALA A 742 -6.53 37.21 9.95
C ALA A 742 -5.43 36.58 9.09
N ILE A 743 -5.30 37.06 7.86
CA ILE A 743 -4.22 36.71 6.94
C ILE A 743 -3.35 37.96 6.75
N TRP A 744 -2.05 37.76 6.82
CA TRP A 744 -1.04 38.80 6.84
C TRP A 744 -0.03 38.58 5.73
N LYS A 745 0.63 39.65 5.32
CA LYS A 745 1.85 39.56 4.51
C LYS A 745 3.03 40.20 5.19
N GLU A 746 4.14 39.49 5.23
CA GLU A 746 5.40 39.96 5.75
C GLU A 746 5.88 41.19 4.96
N GLY A 747 6.23 42.25 5.67
CA GLY A 747 6.62 43.55 5.09
C GLY A 747 5.48 44.57 4.96
N VAL A 748 4.21 44.15 5.06
CA VAL A 748 3.06 45.08 5.04
C VAL A 748 2.75 45.51 6.47
N THR A 749 2.93 46.80 6.77
CA THR A 749 2.74 47.34 8.13
C THR A 749 1.40 48.01 8.36
N THR A 750 0.57 48.16 7.33
CA THR A 750 -0.73 48.85 7.38
C THR A 750 -1.81 48.04 8.07
N GLY A 751 -1.74 46.70 8.05
CA GLY A 751 -2.69 45.81 8.70
C GLY A 751 -2.78 44.43 8.05
N PRO A 752 -3.75 43.59 8.46
CA PRO A 752 -4.01 42.30 7.82
C PRO A 752 -4.62 42.48 6.43
N ILE A 753 -4.25 41.60 5.51
CA ILE A 753 -4.80 41.52 4.14
C ILE A 753 -6.25 41.09 4.19
N LEU A 754 -6.54 40.03 4.94
CA LEU A 754 -7.90 39.54 5.15
C LEU A 754 -8.13 39.47 6.64
N GLN A 755 -9.28 39.96 7.08
CA GLN A 755 -9.74 39.80 8.45
C GLN A 755 -11.19 39.33 8.40
N ALA A 756 -11.47 38.22 9.09
CA ALA A 756 -12.81 37.69 9.23
C ALA A 756 -13.11 37.38 10.69
N CYS A 757 -14.39 37.46 11.05
CA CYS A 757 -14.86 37.22 12.41
C CYS A 757 -15.99 36.18 12.40
N CYS A 758 -15.98 35.26 13.36
CA CYS A 758 -17.11 34.36 13.60
C CYS A 758 -18.08 35.00 14.59
N TYR A 759 -19.38 34.95 14.31
CA TYR A 759 -20.40 35.41 15.26
C TYR A 759 -20.94 34.29 16.16
N GLN A 760 -20.71 33.01 15.82
CA GLN A 760 -21.36 31.89 16.49
C GLN A 760 -20.55 31.34 17.67
N LYS A 761 -19.28 31.01 17.43
CA LYS A 761 -18.38 30.36 18.38
C LYS A 761 -16.94 30.81 18.20
N ARG A 762 -16.13 30.63 19.24
CA ARG A 762 -14.69 30.94 19.23
C ARG A 762 -13.93 29.94 18.37
N TYR A 763 -12.88 30.42 17.74
CA TYR A 763 -11.91 29.61 17.03
C TYR A 763 -10.83 29.11 17.98
N THR A 764 -10.48 27.84 17.83
CA THR A 764 -9.57 27.13 18.73
C THR A 764 -8.33 26.61 18.03
N ALA A 765 -8.41 26.35 16.72
CA ALA A 765 -7.29 25.87 15.92
C ALA A 765 -7.41 26.35 14.47
N GLY A 766 -6.29 26.49 13.77
CA GLY A 766 -6.27 26.77 12.34
C GLY A 766 -5.09 26.08 11.65
N TYR A 767 -5.30 25.67 10.40
CA TYR A 767 -4.22 25.14 9.57
C TYR A 767 -4.45 25.31 8.06
N TRP A 768 -3.38 25.61 7.30
CA TRP A 768 -3.41 25.69 5.84
C TRP A 768 -3.55 24.32 5.15
N SER A 769 -4.26 24.26 4.02
CA SER A 769 -4.18 23.08 3.15
C SER A 769 -2.75 22.88 2.65
N LEU A 770 -2.32 21.63 2.55
CA LEU A 770 -0.99 21.26 2.04
C LEU A 770 -0.97 21.12 0.52
N SER A 771 -2.13 21.12 -0.15
CA SER A 771 -2.23 20.86 -1.60
C SER A 771 -2.93 21.95 -2.41
N ARG A 772 -3.74 22.80 -1.77
CA ARG A 772 -4.41 23.94 -2.41
C ARG A 772 -4.02 25.24 -1.73
N ALA A 773 -3.59 26.23 -2.51
CA ALA A 773 -3.04 27.48 -1.99
C ALA A 773 -4.10 28.43 -1.40
N GLY A 774 -5.35 28.33 -1.86
CA GLY A 774 -6.46 29.16 -1.37
C GLY A 774 -7.27 28.56 -0.23
N VAL A 775 -6.91 27.37 0.26
CA VAL A 775 -7.73 26.59 1.20
C VAL A 775 -7.09 26.50 2.58
N PHE A 776 -7.89 26.72 3.63
CA PHE A 776 -7.49 26.50 5.02
C PHE A 776 -8.66 26.04 5.88
N PHE A 777 -8.33 25.39 7.01
CA PHE A 777 -9.28 24.77 7.93
C PHE A 777 -9.20 25.46 9.30
N ILE A 778 -10.35 25.73 9.90
CA ILE A 778 -10.46 26.39 11.21
C ILE A 778 -11.36 25.55 12.12
N GLY A 779 -10.87 25.21 13.30
CA GLY A 779 -11.62 24.50 14.34
C GLY A 779 -12.30 25.44 15.31
N LYS A 780 -13.46 25.03 15.82
CA LYS A 780 -14.26 25.78 16.78
C LYS A 780 -14.43 25.08 18.12
N GLU A 781 -14.82 25.88 19.11
CA GLU A 781 -15.15 25.45 20.47
C GLU A 781 -16.38 24.52 20.55
N ASP A 782 -17.26 24.51 19.53
CA ASP A 782 -18.44 23.64 19.50
C ASP A 782 -18.22 22.29 18.80
N GLY A 783 -17.01 22.01 18.32
CA GLY A 783 -16.70 20.77 17.60
C GLY A 783 -16.88 20.83 16.09
N SER A 784 -17.18 22.02 15.54
CA SER A 784 -17.29 22.26 14.10
C SER A 784 -16.00 22.75 13.46
N ILE A 785 -15.80 22.41 12.19
CA ILE A 785 -14.74 22.94 11.33
C ILE A 785 -15.32 23.84 10.25
N ASP A 786 -14.76 25.04 10.14
CA ASP A 786 -14.93 25.92 8.99
C ASP A 786 -13.85 25.65 7.95
N ILE A 787 -14.28 25.42 6.72
CA ILE A 787 -13.46 25.25 5.54
C ILE A 787 -13.56 26.53 4.74
N TRP A 788 -12.42 27.16 4.50
CA TRP A 788 -12.30 28.37 3.69
C TRP A 788 -11.70 28.03 2.34
N ASP A 789 -12.36 28.41 1.25
CA ASP A 789 -11.78 28.44 -0.10
C ASP A 789 -11.85 29.87 -0.63
N LEU A 790 -10.69 30.56 -0.63
CA LEU A 790 -10.59 31.96 -1.04
C LEU A 790 -10.92 32.20 -2.52
N LEU A 791 -10.97 31.15 -3.36
CA LEU A 791 -11.44 31.28 -4.73
C LEU A 791 -12.97 31.27 -4.84
N GLU A 792 -13.65 30.69 -3.86
CA GLU A 792 -15.11 30.62 -3.83
C GLU A 792 -15.70 31.80 -3.04
N LYS A 793 -15.26 31.97 -1.79
CA LYS A 793 -15.74 33.03 -0.89
C LYS A 793 -14.59 33.58 -0.04
N THR A 794 -14.52 34.90 0.04
CA THR A 794 -13.52 35.62 0.86
C THR A 794 -14.12 36.29 2.10
N HIS A 795 -15.43 36.50 2.14
CA HIS A 795 -16.13 37.23 3.21
C HIS A 795 -16.72 36.32 4.28
N GLU A 796 -16.86 35.03 3.99
CA GLU A 796 -17.36 33.99 4.90
C GLU A 796 -16.74 32.63 4.54
N CYS A 797 -16.82 31.66 5.44
CA CYS A 797 -16.38 30.30 5.17
C CYS A 797 -17.22 29.66 4.05
N SER A 798 -16.59 28.86 3.20
CA SER A 798 -17.27 28.11 2.14
C SER A 798 -18.22 27.07 2.73
N GLN A 799 -17.75 26.35 3.75
CA GLN A 799 -18.49 25.24 4.36
C GLN A 799 -18.16 25.12 5.84
N THR A 800 -19.19 24.83 6.65
CA THR A 800 -19.03 24.45 8.06
C THR A 800 -19.53 23.03 8.24
N GLN A 801 -18.73 22.18 8.90
CA GLN A 801 -19.10 20.80 9.18
C GLN A 801 -18.90 20.47 10.66
N ASN A 802 -19.91 19.89 11.28
CA ASN A 802 -19.82 19.41 12.66
C ASN A 802 -19.17 18.03 12.73
N ILE A 803 -18.15 17.86 13.58
CA ILE A 803 -17.37 16.61 13.69
C ILE A 803 -17.51 16.01 15.08
N SER A 804 -17.29 16.80 16.13
CA SER A 804 -17.44 16.36 17.53
C SER A 804 -18.50 17.20 18.23
N THR A 805 -18.95 16.75 19.40
CA THR A 805 -19.82 17.55 20.29
C THR A 805 -19.03 18.48 21.21
N SER A 806 -17.69 18.44 21.13
CA SER A 806 -16.79 19.18 22.01
C SER A 806 -15.75 19.97 21.25
N ALA A 807 -15.14 20.92 21.96
CA ALA A 807 -14.15 21.82 21.41
C ALA A 807 -13.04 21.07 20.67
N ILE A 808 -12.75 21.53 19.46
CA ILE A 808 -11.61 21.07 18.68
C ILE A 808 -10.36 21.66 19.32
N THR A 809 -9.39 20.83 19.65
CA THR A 809 -8.15 21.28 20.30
C THR A 809 -7.01 21.44 19.30
N ALA A 810 -6.93 20.57 18.28
CA ALA A 810 -5.88 20.60 17.28
C ALA A 810 -6.38 20.12 15.90
N ILE A 811 -5.82 20.71 14.84
CA ILE A 811 -6.06 20.30 13.45
C ILE A 811 -4.73 20.14 12.72
N ARG A 812 -4.54 19.02 12.02
CA ARG A 812 -3.34 18.71 11.22
C ARG A 812 -3.70 17.99 9.91
N PRO A 813 -3.63 18.64 8.74
CA PRO A 813 -3.74 17.96 7.46
C PRO A 813 -2.47 17.16 7.14
N TRP A 814 -2.64 16.10 6.35
CA TRP A 814 -1.56 15.25 5.88
C TRP A 814 -1.86 14.72 4.47
N ILE A 815 -0.82 14.66 3.64
CA ILE A 815 -0.89 14.04 2.31
C ILE A 815 -0.56 12.56 2.48
N PHE A 816 -1.58 11.73 2.64
CA PHE A 816 -1.41 10.28 2.82
C PHE A 816 -0.94 9.59 1.53
N SER A 817 -1.52 9.96 0.40
CA SER A 817 -1.08 9.56 -0.95
C SER A 817 -1.41 10.65 -1.97
N SER A 818 -0.93 10.51 -3.21
CA SER A 818 -1.28 11.43 -4.30
C SER A 818 -2.79 11.49 -4.61
N LYS A 819 -3.54 10.46 -4.22
CA LYS A 819 -4.98 10.37 -4.42
C LYS A 819 -5.80 10.67 -3.17
N GLN A 820 -5.21 10.61 -1.97
CA GLN A 820 -5.93 10.67 -0.71
C GLN A 820 -5.21 11.59 0.27
N HIS A 821 -5.88 12.66 0.67
CA HIS A 821 -5.41 13.58 1.71
C HIS A 821 -6.34 13.44 2.90
N ILE A 822 -5.78 13.60 4.10
CA ILE A 822 -6.50 13.39 5.34
C ILE A 822 -6.31 14.59 6.28
N LEU A 823 -7.23 14.76 7.21
CA LEU A 823 -7.26 15.81 8.21
C LEU A 823 -7.44 15.16 9.58
N ALA A 824 -6.41 15.24 10.43
CA ALA A 824 -6.54 14.90 11.84
C ALA A 824 -7.18 16.07 12.59
N VAL A 825 -8.20 15.75 13.37
CA VAL A 825 -9.00 16.66 14.19
C VAL A 825 -9.11 16.05 15.57
N ALA A 826 -8.50 16.67 16.56
CA ALA A 826 -8.59 16.21 17.94
C ALA A 826 -9.59 17.03 18.74
N ASP A 827 -10.23 16.38 19.71
CA ASP A 827 -11.21 17.00 20.58
C ASP A 827 -10.78 17.03 22.06
N ASP A 828 -11.56 17.78 22.83
CA ASP A 828 -11.41 17.93 24.28
C ASP A 828 -11.86 16.69 25.09
N PHE A 829 -12.40 15.65 24.44
CA PHE A 829 -12.81 14.39 25.08
C PHE A 829 -11.81 13.24 24.88
N GLY A 830 -10.72 13.47 24.16
CA GLY A 830 -9.63 12.51 24.02
C GLY A 830 -9.75 11.63 22.79
N THR A 831 -10.57 12.07 21.82
CA THR A 831 -10.77 11.40 20.54
C THR A 831 -10.02 12.14 19.46
N LEU A 832 -9.29 11.37 18.65
CA LEU A 832 -8.68 11.85 17.41
C LEU A 832 -9.52 11.36 16.24
N HIS A 833 -10.20 12.27 15.55
CA HIS A 833 -10.91 12.01 14.31
C HIS A 833 -9.98 12.21 13.11
N VAL A 834 -9.89 11.23 12.23
CA VAL A 834 -9.19 11.33 10.95
C VAL A 834 -10.23 11.38 9.84
N LEU A 835 -10.26 12.49 9.11
CA LEU A 835 -11.22 12.75 8.05
C LEU A 835 -10.52 12.75 6.69
N GLU A 836 -11.12 12.16 5.66
CA GLU A 836 -10.66 12.29 4.29
C GLU A 836 -11.06 13.66 3.71
N ILE A 837 -10.09 14.36 3.14
CA ILE A 837 -10.29 15.62 2.43
C ILE A 837 -10.80 15.31 1.02
N PRO A 838 -11.98 15.82 0.63
CA PRO A 838 -12.60 15.54 -0.66
C PRO A 838 -11.78 16.08 -1.83
N TRP A 839 -12.06 15.53 -3.03
CA TRP A 839 -11.38 15.91 -4.27
C TRP A 839 -11.36 17.43 -4.51
N THR A 840 -12.49 18.09 -4.28
CA THR A 840 -12.67 19.54 -4.48
C THR A 840 -11.72 20.39 -3.63
N LEU A 841 -11.39 19.94 -2.42
CA LEU A 841 -10.52 20.66 -1.48
C LEU A 841 -9.05 20.26 -1.60
N ARG A 842 -8.74 19.15 -2.28
CA ARG A 842 -7.35 18.69 -2.45
C ARG A 842 -6.77 18.95 -3.83
N HIS A 843 -7.57 18.99 -4.89
CA HIS A 843 -7.09 19.14 -6.26
C HIS A 843 -7.02 20.62 -6.67
N PRO A 844 -5.82 21.21 -6.83
CA PRO A 844 -5.70 22.61 -7.21
C PRO A 844 -6.16 22.86 -8.65
N SER A 845 -6.68 24.06 -8.92
CA SER A 845 -6.85 24.51 -10.30
C SER A 845 -5.51 24.96 -10.90
N SER A 846 -5.33 24.85 -12.22
CA SER A 846 -4.04 25.09 -12.89
C SER A 846 -3.43 26.47 -12.59
N ASN A 847 -4.28 27.49 -12.43
CA ASN A 847 -3.87 28.87 -12.17
C ASN A 847 -4.11 29.33 -10.73
N GLU A 848 -4.45 28.41 -9.80
CA GLU A 848 -4.86 28.76 -8.43
C GLU A 848 -3.82 29.60 -7.69
N LYS A 849 -2.55 29.18 -7.72
CA LYS A 849 -1.48 29.89 -7.02
C LYS A 849 -1.34 31.32 -7.52
N SER A 850 -1.35 31.52 -8.84
CA SER A 850 -1.27 32.85 -9.47
C SER A 850 -2.49 33.71 -9.14
N SER A 851 -3.70 33.12 -9.16
CA SER A 851 -4.94 33.83 -8.82
C SER A 851 -4.98 34.29 -7.35
N ILE A 852 -4.56 33.44 -6.41
CA ILE A 852 -4.48 33.79 -4.99
C ILE A 852 -3.39 34.82 -4.74
N GLN A 853 -2.24 34.72 -5.42
CA GLN A 853 -1.20 35.74 -5.33
C GLN A 853 -1.73 37.11 -5.82
N TYR A 854 -2.42 37.14 -6.96
CA TYR A 854 -3.04 38.35 -7.48
C TYR A 854 -4.09 38.92 -6.52
N TYR A 855 -4.88 38.06 -5.87
CA TYR A 855 -5.82 38.49 -4.82
C TYR A 855 -5.09 39.21 -3.68
N PHE A 856 -4.00 38.64 -3.15
CA PHE A 856 -3.21 39.27 -2.08
C PHE A 856 -2.59 40.59 -2.53
N GLU A 857 -2.03 40.66 -3.74
CA GLU A 857 -1.45 41.90 -4.27
C GLU A 857 -2.49 43.02 -4.43
N ARG A 858 -3.69 42.68 -4.93
CA ARG A 858 -4.79 43.63 -5.05
C ARG A 858 -5.25 44.16 -3.69
N GLU A 859 -5.31 43.29 -2.69
CA GLU A 859 -5.77 43.68 -1.36
C GLU A 859 -4.73 44.55 -0.62
N ILE A 860 -3.43 44.37 -0.89
CA ILE A 860 -2.40 45.30 -0.39
C ILE A 860 -2.60 46.70 -0.97
N GLN A 861 -2.85 46.81 -2.28
CA GLN A 861 -3.15 48.10 -2.92
C GLN A 861 -4.42 48.72 -2.33
N HIS A 862 -5.41 47.90 -2.01
CA HIS A 862 -6.64 48.35 -1.35
C HIS A 862 -6.37 48.90 0.06
N LEU A 863 -5.50 48.26 0.85
CA LEU A 863 -5.08 48.74 2.16
C LEU A 863 -4.31 50.06 2.08
N GLU A 864 -3.38 50.19 1.12
CA GLU A 864 -2.63 51.43 0.87
C GLU A 864 -3.59 52.57 0.50
N TYR A 865 -4.51 52.33 -0.43
CA TYR A 865 -5.54 53.29 -0.81
C TYR A 865 -6.43 53.69 0.38
N PHE A 866 -6.84 52.73 1.21
CA PHE A 866 -7.67 53.01 2.38
C PHE A 866 -6.94 53.88 3.41
N GLU A 867 -5.65 53.63 3.67
CA GLU A 867 -4.85 54.42 4.60
C GLU A 867 -4.63 55.85 4.07
N GLU A 868 -4.31 56.00 2.78
CA GLU A 868 -4.24 57.31 2.13
C GLU A 868 -5.58 58.07 2.25
N ARG A 869 -6.70 57.36 2.02
CA ARG A 869 -8.04 57.95 2.14
C ARG A 869 -8.38 58.36 3.56
N LYS A 870 -7.91 57.60 4.56
CA LYS A 870 -8.07 57.91 5.98
C LYS A 870 -7.27 59.14 6.38
N ILE A 871 -6.02 59.24 5.92
CA ILE A 871 -5.18 60.44 6.10
C ILE A 871 -5.86 61.66 5.47
N PHE A 872 -6.38 61.50 4.25
CA PHE A 872 -7.10 62.56 3.54
C PHE A 872 -8.35 63.03 4.31
N ARG A 873 -9.23 62.11 4.73
CA ARG A 873 -10.43 62.45 5.53
C ARG A 873 -10.09 63.05 6.90
N ALA A 874 -9.01 62.59 7.53
CA ALA A 874 -8.55 63.17 8.79
C ALA A 874 -8.05 64.61 8.61
N LYS A 875 -7.42 64.92 7.47
CA LYS A 875 -7.04 66.28 7.09
C LYS A 875 -8.27 67.15 6.82
N GLU A 876 -9.23 66.69 6.02
CA GLU A 876 -10.50 67.41 5.79
C GLU A 876 -11.24 67.69 7.09
N LYS A 877 -11.32 66.70 7.99
CA LYS A 877 -11.96 66.87 9.30
C LYS A 877 -11.25 67.93 10.14
N ARG A 878 -9.91 67.93 10.19
CA ARG A 878 -9.13 68.96 10.89
C ARG A 878 -9.32 70.34 10.29
N GLU A 879 -9.41 70.44 8.96
CA GLU A 879 -9.66 71.71 8.27
C GLU A 879 -11.08 72.24 8.58
N MET A 880 -12.10 71.39 8.55
CA MET A 880 -13.46 71.76 8.96
C MET A 880 -13.54 72.15 10.44
N GLU A 881 -12.91 71.40 11.34
CA GLU A 881 -12.87 71.74 12.78
C GLU A 881 -12.13 73.07 13.02
N ALA A 882 -11.05 73.33 12.29
CA ALA A 882 -10.33 74.61 12.34
C ALA A 882 -11.18 75.77 11.78
N GLU A 883 -11.97 75.53 10.72
CA GLU A 883 -12.89 76.53 10.18
C GLU A 883 -14.07 76.81 11.12
N GLU A 884 -14.64 75.79 11.76
CA GLU A 884 -15.65 75.96 12.82
C GLU A 884 -15.10 76.73 14.02
N GLN A 885 -13.87 76.44 14.45
CA GLN A 885 -13.23 77.17 15.54
C GLN A 885 -12.97 78.63 15.15
N ARG A 886 -12.57 78.90 13.90
CA ARG A 886 -12.47 80.27 13.36
C ARG A 886 -13.83 80.97 13.33
N LYS A 887 -14.90 80.29 12.94
CA LYS A 887 -16.28 80.84 12.98
C LYS A 887 -16.75 81.14 14.40
N LYS A 888 -16.36 80.33 15.40
CA LYS A 888 -16.66 80.56 16.82
C LYS A 888 -15.82 81.68 17.47
N THR A 889 -14.67 82.03 16.90
CA THR A 889 -13.79 83.10 17.39
C THR A 889 -14.02 84.46 16.70
N LEU A 890 -14.87 84.50 15.67
CA LEU A 890 -15.34 85.75 15.10
C LEU A 890 -16.34 86.42 16.06
N PRO A 891 -16.25 87.75 16.30
CA PRO A 891 -17.21 88.46 17.15
C PRO A 891 -18.62 88.35 16.57
N ILE A 892 -19.62 88.25 17.45
CA ILE A 892 -21.05 88.32 17.08
C ILE A 892 -21.25 89.56 16.18
N PRO A 893 -21.79 89.42 14.95
CA PRO A 893 -22.05 90.57 14.10
C PRO A 893 -23.04 91.52 14.80
N PRO A 894 -22.87 92.85 14.70
CA PRO A 894 -23.87 93.78 15.21
C PRO A 894 -25.21 93.50 14.54
N GLU A 895 -26.33 93.56 15.27
CA GLU A 895 -27.68 93.41 14.70
C GLU A 895 -27.86 94.35 13.51
N ILE A 896 -27.86 93.77 12.30
CA ILE A 896 -28.07 94.46 11.03
C ILE A 896 -29.57 94.77 10.93
N SER A 897 -29.93 96.00 10.58
CA SER A 897 -31.33 96.39 10.43
C SER A 897 -32.00 95.60 9.28
N PRO A 898 -33.31 95.30 9.34
CA PRO A 898 -33.99 94.50 8.32
C PRO A 898 -33.82 95.06 6.89
N GLU A 899 -33.69 96.38 6.73
CA GLU A 899 -33.43 97.03 5.42
C GLU A 899 -32.02 96.76 4.86
N GLN A 900 -31.04 96.45 5.70
CA GLN A 900 -29.69 96.10 5.27
C GLN A 900 -29.60 94.63 4.89
N MET A 901 -30.32 93.74 5.59
CA MET A 901 -30.45 92.33 5.19
C MET A 901 -31.16 92.19 3.83
N GLU A 902 -32.27 92.90 3.60
CA GLU A 902 -32.96 92.85 2.30
C GLU A 902 -32.07 93.33 1.13
N LYS A 903 -31.17 94.30 1.38
CA LYS A 903 -30.22 94.79 0.38
C LYS A 903 -29.09 93.81 0.11
N GLU A 904 -28.63 93.08 1.12
CA GLU A 904 -27.66 92.01 0.95
C GLU A 904 -28.27 90.81 0.26
N GLU A 905 -29.48 90.38 0.63
CA GLU A 905 -30.23 89.32 -0.05
C GLU A 905 -30.52 89.68 -1.51
N CYS A 906 -30.90 90.93 -1.81
CA CYS A 906 -31.04 91.39 -3.20
C CYS A 906 -29.72 91.33 -3.98
N LYS A 907 -28.59 91.67 -3.36
CA LYS A 907 -27.27 91.58 -4.02
C LYS A 907 -26.83 90.15 -4.22
N GLU A 908 -27.03 89.28 -3.24
CA GLU A 908 -26.75 87.85 -3.37
C GLU A 908 -27.63 87.21 -4.44
N TYR A 909 -28.91 87.58 -4.51
CA TYR A 909 -29.81 87.13 -5.56
C TYR A 909 -29.39 87.62 -6.95
N GLN A 910 -28.92 88.87 -7.06
CA GLN A 910 -28.35 89.38 -8.32
C GLN A 910 -27.06 88.65 -8.73
N ASN A 911 -26.19 88.34 -7.76
CA ASN A 911 -24.99 87.56 -8.01
C ASN A 911 -25.31 86.11 -8.41
N TYR A 912 -26.33 85.51 -7.80
CA TYR A 912 -26.84 84.20 -8.18
C TYR A 912 -27.36 84.20 -9.63
N LEU A 913 -28.18 85.19 -10.00
CA LEU A 913 -28.69 85.33 -11.37
C LEU A 913 -27.57 85.55 -12.39
N ALA A 914 -26.53 86.31 -12.02
CA ALA A 914 -25.36 86.50 -12.87
C ALA A 914 -24.58 85.19 -13.08
N LEU A 915 -24.36 84.42 -12.00
CA LEU A 915 -23.68 83.14 -12.05
C LEU A 915 -24.50 82.10 -12.83
N GLU A 916 -25.82 82.05 -12.62
CA GLU A 916 -26.74 81.19 -13.36
C GLU A 916 -26.69 81.51 -14.85
N ARG A 917 -26.71 82.79 -15.23
CA ARG A 917 -26.56 83.22 -16.63
C ARG A 917 -25.22 82.82 -17.22
N GLU A 918 -24.13 82.98 -16.47
CA GLU A 918 -22.80 82.58 -16.91
C GLU A 918 -22.68 81.05 -17.11
N ILE A 919 -23.27 80.26 -16.21
CA ILE A 919 -23.36 78.80 -16.35
C ILE A 919 -24.21 78.41 -17.56
N LEU A 920 -25.34 79.09 -17.79
CA LEU A 920 -26.22 78.85 -18.94
C LEU A 920 -25.55 79.20 -20.27
N ILE A 921 -24.70 80.23 -20.30
CA ILE A 921 -23.83 80.58 -21.45
C ILE A 921 -22.78 79.49 -21.67
N GLN A 922 -22.09 79.04 -20.61
CA GLN A 922 -21.10 77.95 -20.69
C GLN A 922 -21.70 76.62 -21.16
N LEU A 923 -22.96 76.34 -20.81
CA LEU A 923 -23.71 75.18 -21.26
C LEU A 923 -24.33 75.35 -22.66
N GLY A 924 -24.18 76.53 -23.29
CA GLY A 924 -24.66 76.81 -24.64
C GLY A 924 -26.18 76.92 -24.79
N LEU A 925 -26.90 77.12 -23.68
CA LEU A 925 -28.36 77.16 -23.64
C LEU A 925 -28.92 78.59 -23.85
N VAL A 926 -28.09 79.61 -23.68
CA VAL A 926 -28.42 81.04 -23.87
C VAL A 926 -27.28 81.72 -24.66
N SER A 927 -27.62 82.62 -25.59
CA SER A 927 -26.61 83.36 -26.36
C SER A 927 -26.09 84.58 -25.59
N GLU A 928 -24.82 84.98 -25.78
CA GLU A 928 -24.25 86.17 -25.11
C GLU A 928 -25.00 87.49 -25.41
N ALA A 929 -25.93 87.49 -26.38
CA ALA A 929 -26.68 88.66 -26.83
C ALA A 929 -28.08 88.81 -26.21
N ASP A 930 -28.58 87.79 -25.50
CA ASP A 930 -29.85 87.83 -24.74
C ASP A 930 -29.57 87.98 -23.25
#